data_AF-A0A1G7YC53-F1
#
_entry.id   AF-A0A1G7YC53-F1
#
_cell.length_a   1.000
_cell.length_b   1.000
_cell.length_c   1.000
_cell.angle_alpha   90.00
_cell.angle_beta   90.00
_cell.angle_gamma   90.00
#
_symmetry.space_group_name_H-M   'P 1'
#
loop_
_entity.id
_entity.type
_entity.pdbx_description
1 polymer ?
#
loop_
_entity_poly.entity_id
_entity_poly.type
_entity_poly.pdbx_seq_one_letter_code
_entity_poly.pdbx_strand_id
1 'polypeptide(L)'
;MDVDIWAWVGETQQQLSEAGNVGLAMALGDLPAQAYEGRYPQLDVMAPAIAQQAETLELPWLEFYARYWHLIGRIGDRAQGAVAIDDARQLLAFAQREDVRECPAAPAAVEALAIVLGNADGPGHAAERLEVLAAAIEDVSPERPAYTGLVTQYVAALIDAGRPGEAVSYTDSAVERVRAAGREASWELGAERARALLAVGRADDALAALQAAAEFQADDPVAKEHRDGVRRALILATLDRTAEAVDALPDLDVVGEHPRVFVEWSRAVAKLAGSSQITNTWQLGRVLRQWIDYFGMMGGYRSRVELALIAGDLALDRHGVWQAGLLADVAESGAGELQEAGDVAERVAGLRAAAEATTEPEAPGELSERVGLFDAADGFNADPEKWVGWLWPLSGQDLEATRRHTTTLGFLGYPAVGADIYWKMLVDTGDIATAEADDLGYLTTLLIEARQDERLEQMAALLPHAAQYIALARLHTMRERWQEAVEAAEHAVAAGGGVDARRLVAGAAQHLDQNARAAEVLVEVLDELGDEDVWRMIVMATSAEDWETVRKGAAKIGMPLKSSEGPIDEEMGLIRVILPAPDGGQRQVLSIRTGPATARLALPQPRGMDYNAGDLVVFDPQLLEPMPEDPKEQQNFVPPFAAVRILRPGGYTSYFFDGAAPSEEDWAEFTEVMAERGWPMWVYSDENYAVTHPTSGESLPGVFGWVAVPPDVSPSEVDALLDDATERWVHPLAWLDLAREIDVEIERHERIVKEYGL
;
A
#
# COMPACT_ATOMS: atom_id res chain seq x y z
N MET A 1 15.30 -38.89 1.89
CA MET A 1 14.47 -38.55 3.07
C MET A 1 13.59 -37.42 2.62
N ASP A 2 12.29 -37.65 2.54
CA ASP A 2 11.30 -36.65 2.17
C ASP A 2 11.14 -35.70 3.35
N VAL A 3 11.63 -34.48 3.22
CA VAL A 3 11.46 -33.44 4.24
C VAL A 3 10.38 -32.51 3.71
N ASP A 4 9.27 -32.45 4.43
CA ASP A 4 8.23 -31.43 4.25
C ASP A 4 8.88 -30.05 4.43
N ILE A 5 8.65 -29.12 3.50
CA ILE A 5 9.23 -27.77 3.55
C ILE A 5 8.88 -27.07 4.88
N TRP A 6 7.68 -27.31 5.42
CA TRP A 6 7.25 -26.71 6.69
C TRP A 6 7.93 -27.35 7.90
N ALA A 7 8.17 -28.66 7.84
CA ALA A 7 8.99 -29.34 8.85
C ALA A 7 10.44 -28.83 8.81
N TRP A 8 11.01 -28.63 7.62
CA TRP A 8 12.34 -28.04 7.45
C TRP A 8 12.39 -26.59 7.95
N VAL A 9 11.40 -25.76 7.65
CA VAL A 9 11.31 -24.38 8.16
C VAL A 9 11.30 -24.40 9.68
N GLY A 10 10.45 -25.21 10.30
CA GLY A 10 10.39 -25.34 11.77
C GLY A 10 11.71 -25.80 12.40
N GLU A 11 12.36 -26.82 11.81
CA GLU A 11 13.68 -27.29 12.26
C GLU A 11 14.76 -26.20 12.10
N THR A 12 14.72 -25.45 11.00
CA THR A 12 15.67 -24.36 10.72
C THR A 12 15.46 -23.18 11.65
N GLN A 13 14.21 -22.82 11.95
CA GLN A 13 13.88 -21.80 12.95
C GLN A 13 14.43 -22.17 14.32
N GLN A 14 14.28 -23.44 14.72
CA GLN A 14 14.84 -23.92 15.98
C GLN A 14 16.37 -23.82 16.00
N GLN A 15 17.04 -24.28 14.95
CA GLN A 15 18.51 -24.21 14.84
C GLN A 15 19.03 -22.77 14.86
N LEU A 16 18.36 -21.84 14.19
CA LEU A 16 18.71 -20.43 14.17
C LEU A 16 18.51 -19.77 15.54
N SER A 17 17.42 -20.10 16.23
CA SER A 17 17.16 -19.64 17.60
C SER A 17 18.22 -20.15 18.58
N GLU A 18 18.57 -21.43 18.52
CA GLU A 18 19.62 -22.05 19.33
C GLU A 18 21.01 -21.46 19.05
N ALA A 19 21.26 -20.99 17.82
CA ALA A 19 22.47 -20.28 17.42
C ALA A 19 22.48 -18.77 17.78
N GLY A 20 21.44 -18.27 18.46
CA GLY A 20 21.33 -16.86 18.87
C GLY A 20 20.76 -15.91 17.81
N ASN A 21 20.28 -16.42 16.68
CA ASN A 21 19.69 -15.64 15.57
C ASN A 21 18.15 -15.60 15.66
N VAL A 22 17.61 -15.22 16.82
CA VAL A 22 16.16 -15.26 17.09
C VAL A 22 15.34 -14.40 16.11
N GLY A 23 15.83 -13.20 15.76
CA GLY A 23 15.16 -12.34 14.79
C GLY A 23 15.06 -12.95 13.38
N LEU A 24 16.11 -13.68 12.95
CA LEU A 24 16.13 -14.37 11.67
C LEU A 24 15.18 -15.58 11.67
N ALA A 25 15.10 -16.29 12.79
CA ALA A 25 14.16 -17.41 12.96
C ALA A 25 12.70 -16.94 12.87
N MET A 26 12.36 -15.82 13.51
CA MET A 26 11.01 -15.23 13.39
C MET A 26 10.72 -14.79 11.96
N ALA A 27 11.64 -14.05 11.34
CA ALA A 27 11.46 -13.51 9.99
C ALA A 27 11.33 -14.61 8.91
N LEU A 28 11.96 -15.78 9.10
CA LEU A 28 11.87 -16.92 8.18
C LEU A 28 10.44 -17.49 8.07
N GLY A 29 9.73 -17.59 9.19
CA GLY A 29 8.36 -18.12 9.22
C GLY A 29 7.36 -17.18 8.56
N ASP A 30 7.64 -15.87 8.61
CA ASP A 30 6.74 -14.83 8.13
C ASP A 30 6.79 -14.63 6.62
N LEU A 31 7.90 -14.93 5.93
CA LEU A 31 8.07 -14.62 4.49
C LEU A 31 6.89 -15.09 3.60
N PRO A 32 6.42 -16.35 3.68
CA PRO A 32 5.26 -16.79 2.89
C PRO A 32 3.98 -16.02 3.23
N ALA A 33 3.74 -15.76 4.51
CA ALA A 33 2.57 -15.02 4.98
C ALA A 33 2.61 -13.57 4.46
N GLN A 34 3.78 -12.91 4.51
CA GLN A 34 3.94 -11.56 3.94
C GLN A 34 3.65 -11.55 2.43
N ALA A 35 4.09 -12.58 1.70
CA ALA A 35 3.85 -12.69 0.25
C ALA A 35 2.38 -12.94 -0.10
N TYR A 36 1.69 -13.82 0.64
CA TYR A 36 0.28 -14.15 0.39
C TYR A 36 -0.70 -13.09 0.90
N GLU A 37 -0.40 -12.44 2.03
CA GLU A 37 -1.27 -11.41 2.64
C GLU A 37 -1.05 -10.01 2.03
N GLY A 38 -0.28 -9.91 0.95
CA GLY A 38 -0.10 -8.64 0.23
C GLY A 38 0.74 -7.59 0.98
N ARG A 39 1.47 -7.99 2.04
CA ARG A 39 2.38 -7.12 2.80
C ARG A 39 3.70 -6.91 2.07
N TYR A 40 3.61 -6.41 0.84
CA TYR A 40 4.74 -6.25 -0.07
C TYR A 40 5.80 -5.25 0.41
N PRO A 41 5.46 -4.09 1.00
CA PRO A 41 6.48 -3.19 1.54
C PRO A 41 7.35 -3.86 2.60
N GLN A 42 6.75 -4.67 3.48
CA GLN A 42 7.47 -5.46 4.47
C GLN A 42 8.33 -6.52 3.81
N LEU A 43 7.79 -7.26 2.83
CA LEU A 43 8.51 -8.29 2.08
C LEU A 43 9.73 -7.73 1.33
N ASP A 44 9.58 -6.56 0.69
CA ASP A 44 10.62 -5.87 -0.09
C ASP A 44 11.79 -5.39 0.80
N VAL A 45 11.56 -5.25 2.11
CA VAL A 45 12.61 -4.94 3.11
C VAL A 45 13.19 -6.21 3.74
N MET A 46 12.32 -7.12 4.18
CA MET A 46 12.72 -8.30 4.95
C MET A 46 13.49 -9.31 4.12
N ALA A 47 13.01 -9.64 2.92
CA ALA A 47 13.57 -10.74 2.14
C ALA A 47 15.03 -10.48 1.68
N PRO A 48 15.40 -9.29 1.17
CA PRO A 48 16.79 -8.98 0.85
C PRO A 48 17.72 -9.03 2.08
N ALA A 49 17.24 -8.56 3.24
CA ALA A 49 18.01 -8.60 4.48
C ALA A 49 18.28 -10.05 4.95
N ILE A 50 17.27 -10.92 4.89
CA ILE A 50 17.41 -12.35 5.19
C ILE A 50 18.38 -13.01 4.21
N ALA A 51 18.28 -12.72 2.90
CA ALA A 51 19.18 -13.28 1.90
C ALA A 51 20.65 -12.88 2.16
N GLN A 52 20.91 -11.62 2.49
CA GLN A 52 22.27 -11.14 2.81
C GLN A 52 22.82 -11.78 4.09
N GLN A 53 21.98 -11.93 5.12
CA GLN A 53 22.38 -12.58 6.36
C GLN A 53 22.64 -14.09 6.13
N ALA A 54 21.82 -14.75 5.32
CA ALA A 54 22.00 -16.15 4.94
C ALA A 54 23.31 -16.39 4.17
N GLU A 55 23.66 -15.48 3.24
CA GLU A 55 24.94 -15.49 2.53
C GLU A 55 26.12 -15.40 3.52
N THR A 56 26.04 -14.49 4.49
CA THR A 56 27.07 -14.28 5.53
C THR A 56 27.26 -15.52 6.41
N LEU A 57 26.18 -16.25 6.68
CA LEU A 57 26.19 -17.47 7.47
C LEU A 57 26.51 -18.74 6.64
N GLU A 58 26.79 -18.59 5.34
CA GLU A 58 27.00 -19.69 4.40
C GLU A 58 25.82 -20.70 4.41
N LEU A 59 24.59 -20.18 4.49
CA LEU A 59 23.34 -20.94 4.46
C LEU A 59 22.64 -20.76 3.10
N PRO A 60 23.13 -21.38 2.01
CA PRO A 60 22.65 -21.12 0.65
C PRO A 60 21.16 -21.48 0.46
N TRP A 61 20.65 -22.38 1.27
CA TRP A 61 19.24 -22.76 1.29
C TRP A 61 18.31 -21.67 1.82
N LEU A 62 18.73 -20.98 2.89
CA LEU A 62 18.00 -19.86 3.46
C LEU A 62 18.01 -18.67 2.51
N GLU A 63 19.14 -18.47 1.83
CA GLU A 63 19.27 -17.47 0.76
C GLU A 63 18.31 -17.77 -0.40
N PHE A 64 18.28 -19.01 -0.90
CA PHE A 64 17.33 -19.43 -1.93
C PHE A 64 15.89 -19.18 -1.49
N TYR A 65 15.52 -19.59 -0.27
CA TYR A 65 14.17 -19.45 0.25
C TYR A 65 13.72 -17.98 0.31
N ALA A 66 14.59 -17.08 0.79
CA ALA A 66 14.30 -15.65 0.84
C ALA A 66 14.15 -15.04 -0.56
N ARG A 67 15.06 -15.36 -1.48
CA ARG A 67 14.98 -14.90 -2.88
C ARG A 67 13.74 -15.42 -3.59
N TYR A 68 13.36 -16.68 -3.35
CA TYR A 68 12.15 -17.29 -3.91
C TYR A 68 10.89 -16.56 -3.46
N TRP A 69 10.69 -16.39 -2.15
CA TRP A 69 9.48 -15.73 -1.64
C TRP A 69 9.40 -14.25 -2.01
N HIS A 70 10.54 -13.56 -2.08
CA HIS A 70 10.60 -12.20 -2.63
C HIS A 70 10.10 -12.16 -4.07
N LEU A 71 10.57 -13.10 -4.91
CA LEU A 71 10.15 -13.20 -6.29
C LEU A 71 8.66 -13.57 -6.39
N ILE A 72 8.17 -14.54 -5.63
CA ILE A 72 6.75 -14.93 -5.60
C ILE A 72 5.85 -13.75 -5.25
N GLY A 73 6.21 -12.92 -4.25
CA GLY A 73 5.46 -11.72 -3.92
C GLY A 73 5.34 -10.73 -5.09
N ARG A 74 6.32 -10.70 -5.99
CA ARG A 74 6.33 -9.85 -7.19
C ARG A 74 5.58 -10.47 -8.38
N ILE A 75 5.70 -11.77 -8.58
CA ILE A 75 5.26 -12.43 -9.83
C ILE A 75 3.92 -13.15 -9.67
N GLY A 76 3.53 -13.47 -8.43
CA GLY A 76 2.31 -14.17 -8.09
C GLY A 76 1.09 -13.28 -8.32
N ASP A 77 0.73 -12.50 -7.32
CA ASP A 77 -0.49 -11.70 -7.36
C ASP A 77 -0.29 -10.32 -8.01
N ARG A 78 0.88 -9.70 -7.79
CA ARG A 78 1.35 -8.51 -8.51
C ARG A 78 1.64 -8.77 -10.00
N ALA A 79 1.70 -10.02 -10.45
CA ALA A 79 1.82 -10.36 -11.87
C ALA A 79 2.94 -9.63 -12.64
N GLN A 80 4.10 -9.37 -12.01
CA GLN A 80 5.25 -8.79 -12.71
C GLN A 80 5.74 -9.72 -13.83
N GLY A 81 6.00 -9.15 -15.00
CA GLY A 81 6.42 -9.84 -16.22
C GLY A 81 7.89 -9.56 -16.54
N ALA A 82 8.16 -8.90 -17.66
CA ALA A 82 9.51 -8.73 -18.20
C ALA A 82 10.54 -8.17 -17.21
N VAL A 83 10.12 -7.28 -16.29
CA VAL A 83 10.98 -6.68 -15.26
C VAL A 83 11.53 -7.69 -14.24
N ALA A 84 10.98 -8.89 -14.17
CA ALA A 84 11.37 -9.95 -13.23
C ALA A 84 12.01 -11.17 -13.90
N ILE A 85 12.15 -11.18 -15.24
CA ILE A 85 12.69 -12.35 -15.99
C ILE A 85 14.12 -12.67 -15.56
N ASP A 86 14.97 -11.64 -15.46
CA ASP A 86 16.38 -11.83 -15.11
C ASP A 86 16.53 -12.34 -13.67
N ASP A 87 15.71 -11.87 -12.74
CA ASP A 87 15.70 -12.35 -11.35
C ASP A 87 15.25 -13.82 -11.29
N ALA A 88 14.22 -14.20 -12.05
CA ALA A 88 13.77 -15.59 -12.12
C ALA A 88 14.82 -16.53 -12.72
N ARG A 89 15.54 -16.08 -13.76
CA ARG A 89 16.65 -16.84 -14.36
C ARG A 89 17.82 -16.99 -13.40
N GLN A 90 18.15 -15.93 -12.65
CA GLN A 90 19.18 -15.99 -11.60
C GLN A 90 18.78 -16.95 -10.48
N LEU A 91 17.51 -16.93 -10.05
CA LEU A 91 17.00 -17.85 -9.05
C LEU A 91 17.09 -19.31 -9.53
N LEU A 92 16.73 -19.59 -10.78
CA LEU A 92 16.86 -20.93 -11.36
C LEU A 92 18.32 -21.39 -11.44
N ALA A 93 19.22 -20.52 -11.88
CA ALA A 93 20.66 -20.82 -11.91
C ALA A 93 21.21 -21.08 -10.49
N PHE A 94 20.74 -20.33 -9.50
CA PHE A 94 21.09 -20.54 -8.10
C PHE A 94 20.58 -21.89 -7.58
N ALA A 95 19.34 -22.26 -7.91
CA ALA A 95 18.74 -23.55 -7.55
C ALA A 95 19.49 -24.75 -8.12
N GLN A 96 20.22 -24.58 -9.23
CA GLN A 96 21.01 -25.65 -9.87
C GLN A 96 22.41 -25.85 -9.27
N ARG A 97 22.84 -24.99 -8.34
CA ARG A 97 24.14 -25.16 -7.67
C ARG A 97 24.18 -26.46 -6.86
N GLU A 98 25.37 -27.06 -6.74
CA GLU A 98 25.54 -28.35 -6.06
C GLU A 98 25.11 -28.33 -4.58
N ASP A 99 25.26 -27.18 -3.91
CA ASP A 99 24.88 -26.94 -2.51
C ASP A 99 23.41 -26.57 -2.31
N VAL A 100 22.63 -26.39 -3.38
CA VAL A 100 21.20 -26.02 -3.35
C VAL A 100 20.31 -27.05 -4.05
N ARG A 101 20.79 -27.73 -5.09
CA ARG A 101 19.97 -28.59 -5.97
C ARG A 101 19.21 -29.72 -5.27
N GLU A 102 19.70 -30.16 -4.12
CA GLU A 102 19.05 -31.20 -3.32
C GLU A 102 17.91 -30.64 -2.45
N CYS A 103 17.63 -29.35 -2.56
CA CYS A 103 16.52 -28.67 -1.89
C CYS A 103 15.17 -29.18 -2.40
N PRO A 104 14.26 -29.67 -1.54
CA PRO A 104 12.87 -29.95 -1.92
C PRO A 104 12.14 -28.77 -2.56
N ALA A 105 12.54 -27.53 -2.30
CA ALA A 105 11.98 -26.33 -2.92
C ALA A 105 12.71 -25.87 -4.19
N ALA A 106 13.87 -26.45 -4.56
CA ALA A 106 14.58 -26.09 -5.79
C ALA A 106 13.71 -26.19 -7.06
N PRO A 107 12.82 -27.19 -7.22
CA PRO A 107 11.90 -27.23 -8.36
C PRO A 107 10.97 -26.01 -8.47
N ALA A 108 10.68 -25.32 -7.37
CA ALA A 108 9.83 -24.13 -7.38
C ALA A 108 10.48 -22.94 -8.14
N ALA A 109 11.80 -22.95 -8.35
CA ALA A 109 12.46 -21.98 -9.22
C ALA A 109 12.03 -22.10 -10.68
N VAL A 110 11.73 -23.33 -11.14
CA VAL A 110 11.19 -23.57 -12.49
C VAL A 110 9.77 -23.04 -12.60
N GLU A 111 8.94 -23.26 -11.57
CA GLU A 111 7.60 -22.69 -11.50
C GLU A 111 7.64 -21.16 -11.56
N ALA A 112 8.51 -20.52 -10.76
CA ALA A 112 8.67 -19.08 -10.75
C ALA A 112 9.08 -18.53 -12.13
N LEU A 113 10.04 -19.17 -12.81
CA LEU A 113 10.40 -18.81 -14.18
C LEU A 113 9.20 -18.94 -15.13
N ALA A 114 8.44 -20.03 -15.04
CA ALA A 114 7.28 -20.23 -15.91
C ALA A 114 6.16 -19.21 -15.67
N ILE A 115 5.95 -18.76 -14.43
CA ILE A 115 4.99 -17.71 -14.09
C ILE A 115 5.40 -16.38 -14.72
N VAL A 116 6.67 -15.96 -14.54
CA VAL A 116 7.15 -14.67 -15.07
C VAL A 116 7.07 -14.62 -16.59
N LEU A 117 7.50 -15.69 -17.26
CA LEU A 117 7.39 -15.81 -18.72
C LEU A 117 5.92 -15.74 -19.18
N GLY A 118 5.00 -16.34 -18.41
CA GLY A 118 3.56 -16.24 -18.60
C GLY A 118 3.02 -14.83 -18.47
N ASN A 119 3.42 -14.12 -17.41
CA ASN A 119 3.01 -12.74 -17.14
C ASN A 119 3.51 -11.76 -18.21
N ALA A 120 4.73 -11.97 -18.74
CA ALA A 120 5.33 -11.09 -19.74
C ALA A 120 4.63 -11.18 -21.10
N ASP A 121 4.66 -12.37 -21.71
CA ASP A 121 4.00 -12.66 -22.98
C ASP A 121 3.71 -14.17 -23.09
N GLY A 122 2.67 -14.62 -22.38
CA GLY A 122 2.30 -16.04 -22.28
C GLY A 122 2.44 -16.84 -23.59
N PRO A 123 1.78 -16.43 -24.70
CA PRO A 123 1.90 -17.09 -26.00
C PRO A 123 3.34 -17.05 -26.57
N GLY A 124 4.02 -15.92 -26.46
CA GLY A 124 5.39 -15.73 -26.94
C GLY A 124 6.39 -16.67 -26.27
N HIS A 125 6.20 -16.96 -24.99
CA HIS A 125 7.06 -17.84 -24.22
C HIS A 125 6.50 -19.25 -24.00
N ALA A 126 5.38 -19.61 -24.63
CA ALA A 126 4.71 -20.87 -24.35
C ALA A 126 5.60 -22.10 -24.65
N ALA A 127 6.40 -22.05 -25.72
CA ALA A 127 7.32 -23.14 -26.07
C ALA A 127 8.42 -23.35 -25.01
N GLU A 128 9.08 -22.27 -24.58
CA GLU A 128 10.12 -22.28 -23.53
C GLU A 128 9.52 -22.81 -22.21
N ARG A 129 8.34 -22.31 -21.82
CA ARG A 129 7.64 -22.76 -20.62
C ARG A 129 7.34 -24.25 -20.67
N LEU A 130 6.76 -24.75 -21.77
CA LEU A 130 6.45 -26.16 -21.93
C LEU A 130 7.70 -27.06 -21.86
N GLU A 131 8.81 -26.64 -22.45
CA GLU A 131 10.07 -27.40 -22.43
C GLU A 131 10.63 -27.52 -20.99
N VAL A 132 10.80 -26.40 -20.30
CA VAL A 132 11.40 -26.37 -18.96
C VAL A 132 10.51 -27.07 -17.94
N LEU A 133 9.18 -26.86 -18.02
CA LEU A 133 8.22 -27.50 -17.12
C LEU A 133 8.13 -29.02 -17.36
N ALA A 134 8.16 -29.47 -18.62
CA ALA A 134 8.14 -30.91 -18.92
C ALA A 134 9.34 -31.62 -18.29
N ALA A 135 10.54 -31.07 -18.46
CA ALA A 135 11.75 -31.62 -17.85
C ALA A 135 11.65 -31.67 -16.31
N ALA A 136 11.18 -30.60 -15.67
CA ALA A 136 11.02 -30.57 -14.21
C ALA A 136 9.96 -31.57 -13.71
N ILE A 137 8.85 -31.73 -14.44
CA ILE A 137 7.77 -32.66 -14.06
C ILE A 137 8.22 -34.12 -14.19
N GLU A 138 9.11 -34.46 -15.13
CA GLU A 138 9.67 -35.81 -15.25
C GLU A 138 10.50 -36.21 -14.02
N ASP A 139 11.18 -35.25 -13.40
CA ASP A 139 12.06 -35.48 -12.24
C ASP A 139 11.33 -35.36 -10.88
N VAL A 140 10.14 -34.75 -10.84
CA VAL A 140 9.38 -34.53 -9.61
C VAL A 140 8.23 -35.55 -9.46
N SER A 141 8.26 -36.35 -8.40
CA SER A 141 7.17 -37.29 -8.06
C SER A 141 5.88 -36.55 -7.68
N PRO A 142 4.68 -37.08 -8.03
CA PRO A 142 3.39 -36.54 -7.59
C PRO A 142 3.20 -36.44 -6.06
N GLU A 143 3.98 -37.19 -5.29
CA GLU A 143 3.99 -37.12 -3.82
C GLU A 143 4.59 -35.81 -3.30
N ARG A 144 5.44 -35.13 -4.09
CA ARG A 144 6.15 -33.91 -3.68
C ARG A 144 5.25 -32.67 -3.77
N PRO A 145 5.31 -31.74 -2.80
CA PRO A 145 4.52 -30.50 -2.82
C PRO A 145 4.63 -29.68 -4.11
N ALA A 146 5.84 -29.54 -4.68
CA ALA A 146 6.08 -28.75 -5.89
C ALA A 146 5.41 -29.30 -7.17
N TYR A 147 4.94 -30.56 -7.17
CA TYR A 147 4.37 -31.18 -8.36
C TYR A 147 3.12 -30.46 -8.87
N THR A 148 2.21 -30.06 -7.99
CA THR A 148 0.95 -29.43 -8.39
C THR A 148 1.18 -28.07 -9.01
N GLY A 149 2.07 -27.23 -8.44
CA GLY A 149 2.46 -25.94 -9.01
C GLY A 149 3.02 -26.06 -10.43
N LEU A 150 3.98 -26.97 -10.64
CA LEU A 150 4.57 -27.23 -11.96
C LEU A 150 3.53 -27.67 -13.00
N VAL A 151 2.65 -28.60 -12.62
CA VAL A 151 1.57 -29.08 -13.50
C VAL A 151 0.60 -27.96 -13.84
N THR A 152 0.19 -27.15 -12.86
CA THR A 152 -0.70 -26.00 -13.07
C THR A 152 -0.08 -25.03 -14.09
N GLN A 153 1.21 -24.72 -13.97
CA GLN A 153 1.89 -23.87 -14.95
C GLN A 153 2.01 -24.54 -16.33
N TYR A 154 2.15 -25.86 -16.40
CA TYR A 154 2.21 -26.58 -17.67
C TYR A 154 0.87 -26.52 -18.41
N VAL A 155 -0.24 -26.66 -17.67
CA VAL A 155 -1.60 -26.51 -18.20
C VAL A 155 -1.82 -25.09 -18.70
N ALA A 156 -1.41 -24.07 -17.93
CA ALA A 156 -1.48 -22.68 -18.37
C ALA A 156 -0.66 -22.44 -19.65
N ALA A 157 0.56 -22.99 -19.75
CA ALA A 157 1.40 -22.88 -20.94
C ALA A 157 0.80 -23.61 -22.16
N LEU A 158 0.07 -24.72 -21.98
CA LEU A 158 -0.68 -25.36 -23.06
C LEU A 158 -1.82 -24.48 -23.58
N ILE A 159 -2.52 -23.77 -22.70
CA ILE A 159 -3.56 -22.81 -23.09
C ILE A 159 -2.93 -21.68 -23.91
N ASP A 160 -1.84 -21.11 -23.42
CA ASP A 160 -1.13 -20.02 -24.10
C ASP A 160 -0.52 -20.45 -25.44
N ALA A 161 -0.14 -21.73 -25.59
CA ALA A 161 0.31 -22.33 -26.85
C ALA A 161 -0.84 -22.61 -27.85
N GLY A 162 -2.08 -22.21 -27.54
CA GLY A 162 -3.25 -22.50 -28.38
C GLY A 162 -3.66 -23.97 -28.40
N ARG A 163 -3.30 -24.74 -27.35
CA ARG A 163 -3.61 -26.18 -27.20
C ARG A 163 -4.54 -26.48 -26.01
N PRO A 164 -5.66 -25.75 -25.81
CA PRO A 164 -6.50 -25.90 -24.62
C PRO A 164 -7.18 -27.29 -24.52
N GLY A 165 -7.43 -27.97 -25.64
CA GLY A 165 -7.95 -29.35 -25.62
C GLY A 165 -6.96 -30.36 -25.00
N GLU A 166 -5.67 -30.18 -25.27
CA GLU A 166 -4.61 -30.97 -24.65
C GLU A 166 -4.46 -30.60 -23.16
N ALA A 167 -4.62 -29.32 -22.83
CA ALA A 167 -4.63 -28.85 -21.44
C ALA A 167 -5.70 -29.57 -20.60
N VAL A 168 -6.95 -29.69 -21.11
CA VAL A 168 -8.01 -30.44 -20.43
C VAL A 168 -7.60 -31.90 -20.16
N SER A 169 -7.08 -32.58 -21.19
CA SER A 169 -6.69 -33.99 -21.07
C SER A 169 -5.50 -34.18 -20.12
N TYR A 170 -4.56 -33.25 -20.13
CA TYR A 170 -3.39 -33.29 -19.25
C TYR A 170 -3.79 -33.07 -17.79
N THR A 171 -4.68 -32.11 -17.51
CA THR A 171 -5.17 -31.87 -16.15
C THR A 171 -5.94 -33.07 -15.60
N ASP A 172 -6.82 -33.68 -16.40
CA ASP A 172 -7.54 -34.91 -15.98
C ASP A 172 -6.55 -36.02 -15.60
N SER A 173 -5.51 -36.23 -16.41
CA SER A 173 -4.46 -37.21 -16.11
C SER A 173 -3.62 -36.83 -14.89
N ALA A 174 -3.37 -35.54 -14.65
CA ALA A 174 -2.60 -35.09 -13.50
C ALA A 174 -3.38 -35.25 -12.18
N VAL A 175 -4.68 -34.94 -12.17
CA VAL A 175 -5.55 -35.16 -11.01
C VAL A 175 -5.57 -36.64 -10.61
N GLU A 176 -5.67 -37.56 -11.58
CA GLU A 176 -5.59 -39.00 -11.30
C GLU A 176 -4.22 -39.42 -10.75
N ARG A 177 -3.11 -38.85 -11.26
CA ARG A 177 -1.76 -39.12 -10.73
C ARG A 177 -1.61 -38.66 -9.28
N VAL A 178 -2.07 -37.45 -8.96
CA VAL A 178 -2.05 -36.90 -7.59
C VAL A 178 -2.89 -37.76 -6.64
N ARG A 179 -4.10 -38.15 -7.08
CA ARG A 179 -4.96 -39.06 -6.30
C ARG A 179 -4.33 -40.43 -6.08
N ALA A 180 -3.70 -41.00 -7.10
CA ALA A 180 -3.00 -42.28 -7.00
C ALA A 180 -1.81 -42.24 -6.03
N ALA A 181 -1.20 -41.06 -5.86
CA ALA A 181 -0.17 -40.79 -4.86
C ALA A 181 -0.72 -40.50 -3.45
N GLY A 182 -2.03 -40.64 -3.23
CA GLY A 182 -2.66 -40.43 -1.92
C GLY A 182 -2.81 -38.97 -1.51
N ARG A 183 -2.69 -38.03 -2.46
CA ARG A 183 -2.87 -36.59 -2.25
C ARG A 183 -4.15 -36.09 -2.91
N GLU A 184 -4.61 -34.93 -2.48
CA GLU A 184 -5.70 -34.20 -3.14
C GLU A 184 -5.13 -33.18 -4.13
N ALA A 185 -5.88 -32.90 -5.19
CA ALA A 185 -5.53 -31.84 -6.13
C ALA A 185 -5.76 -30.46 -5.49
N SER A 186 -4.99 -29.44 -5.88
CA SER A 186 -5.23 -28.08 -5.41
C SER A 186 -6.36 -27.39 -6.17
N TRP A 187 -6.95 -26.37 -5.56
CA TRP A 187 -7.97 -25.53 -6.21
C TRP A 187 -7.41 -24.90 -7.50
N GLU A 188 -6.15 -24.46 -7.52
CA GLU A 188 -5.48 -23.82 -8.66
C GLU A 188 -5.45 -24.76 -9.89
N LEU A 189 -5.13 -26.03 -9.69
CA LEU A 189 -5.15 -27.02 -10.77
C LEU A 189 -6.57 -27.22 -11.31
N GLY A 190 -7.57 -27.23 -10.43
CA GLY A 190 -8.98 -27.29 -10.81
C GLY A 190 -9.46 -26.03 -11.55
N ALA A 191 -9.02 -24.85 -11.13
CA ALA A 191 -9.35 -23.57 -11.75
C ALA A 191 -8.71 -23.45 -13.14
N GLU A 192 -7.48 -23.93 -13.34
CA GLU A 192 -6.85 -23.98 -14.67
C GLU A 192 -7.53 -25.00 -15.59
N ARG A 193 -8.07 -26.10 -15.05
CA ARG A 193 -8.95 -27.00 -15.83
C ARG A 193 -10.21 -26.28 -16.31
N ALA A 194 -10.88 -25.52 -15.43
CA ALA A 194 -12.05 -24.74 -15.79
C ALA A 194 -11.71 -23.70 -16.88
N ARG A 195 -10.56 -23.04 -16.76
CA ARG A 195 -10.04 -22.12 -17.80
C ARG A 195 -9.81 -22.82 -19.14
N ALA A 196 -9.20 -24.00 -19.15
CA ALA A 196 -8.99 -24.79 -20.36
C ALA A 196 -10.32 -25.21 -21.02
N LEU A 197 -11.31 -25.63 -20.21
CA LEU A 197 -12.66 -25.98 -20.67
C LEU A 197 -13.39 -24.78 -21.29
N LEU A 198 -13.27 -23.60 -20.66
CA LEU A 198 -13.82 -22.37 -21.19
C LEU A 198 -13.18 -22.00 -22.53
N ALA A 199 -11.85 -22.15 -22.65
CA ALA A 199 -11.11 -21.85 -23.88
C ALA A 199 -11.48 -22.76 -25.06
N VAL A 200 -11.94 -24.00 -24.83
CA VAL A 200 -12.50 -24.88 -25.88
C VAL A 200 -14.00 -24.68 -26.12
N GLY A 201 -14.62 -23.68 -25.49
CA GLY A 201 -16.04 -23.37 -25.64
C GLY A 201 -17.00 -24.27 -24.85
N ARG A 202 -16.51 -25.01 -23.85
CA ARG A 202 -17.31 -25.90 -22.99
C ARG A 202 -17.65 -25.21 -21.66
N ALA A 203 -18.41 -24.11 -21.73
CA ALA A 203 -18.64 -23.25 -20.56
C ALA A 203 -19.44 -23.93 -19.42
N ASP A 204 -20.42 -24.78 -19.72
CA ASP A 204 -21.14 -25.55 -18.68
C ASP A 204 -20.20 -26.52 -17.94
N ASP A 205 -19.33 -27.22 -18.68
CA ASP A 205 -18.34 -28.12 -18.08
C ASP A 205 -17.30 -27.34 -17.28
N ALA A 206 -16.93 -26.14 -17.73
CA ALA A 206 -16.03 -25.25 -16.99
C ALA A 206 -16.64 -24.83 -15.65
N LEU A 207 -17.93 -24.48 -15.63
CA LEU A 207 -18.63 -24.13 -14.39
C LEU A 207 -18.68 -25.32 -13.43
N ALA A 208 -19.04 -26.51 -13.93
CA ALA A 208 -19.06 -27.72 -13.12
C ALA A 208 -17.67 -28.09 -12.58
N ALA A 209 -16.62 -27.88 -13.39
CA ALA A 209 -15.23 -28.09 -12.98
C ALA A 209 -14.82 -27.17 -11.83
N LEU A 210 -15.14 -25.87 -11.94
CA LEU A 210 -14.81 -24.89 -10.91
C LEU A 210 -15.58 -25.16 -9.61
N GLN A 211 -16.86 -25.50 -9.71
CA GLN A 211 -17.67 -25.89 -8.55
C GLN A 211 -17.14 -27.13 -7.84
N ALA A 212 -16.66 -28.13 -8.59
CA ALA A 212 -16.03 -29.31 -8.02
C ALA A 212 -14.69 -28.98 -7.33
N ALA A 213 -13.93 -28.04 -7.88
CA ALA A 213 -12.66 -27.59 -7.31
C ALA A 213 -12.84 -26.72 -6.06
N ALA A 214 -14.02 -26.17 -5.80
CA ALA A 214 -14.28 -25.30 -4.65
C ALA A 214 -13.98 -25.97 -3.30
N GLU A 215 -14.14 -27.31 -3.22
CA GLU A 215 -13.84 -28.10 -2.02
C GLU A 215 -12.34 -28.41 -1.84
N PHE A 216 -11.53 -28.19 -2.88
CA PHE A 216 -10.09 -28.45 -2.81
C PHE A 216 -9.37 -27.40 -1.97
N GLN A 217 -8.29 -27.83 -1.32
CA GLN A 217 -7.35 -26.93 -0.65
C GLN A 217 -6.67 -26.04 -1.69
N ALA A 218 -6.58 -24.74 -1.42
CA ALA A 218 -5.82 -23.81 -2.25
C ALA A 218 -4.35 -23.80 -1.83
N ASP A 219 -3.46 -23.70 -2.82
CA ASP A 219 -2.04 -23.43 -2.62
C ASP A 219 -1.84 -21.97 -2.10
N ASP A 220 -2.73 -21.06 -2.51
CA ASP A 220 -2.83 -19.67 -2.03
C ASP A 220 -4.25 -19.39 -1.44
N PRO A 221 -4.47 -19.70 -0.14
CA PRO A 221 -5.79 -19.59 0.49
C PRO A 221 -6.34 -18.16 0.54
N VAL A 222 -5.46 -17.16 0.68
CA VAL A 222 -5.85 -15.74 0.78
C VAL A 222 -6.45 -15.26 -0.54
N ALA A 223 -5.88 -15.70 -1.66
CA ALA A 223 -6.35 -15.27 -2.97
C ALA A 223 -7.51 -16.10 -3.55
N LYS A 224 -7.82 -17.26 -2.95
CA LYS A 224 -8.80 -18.21 -3.49
C LYS A 224 -10.16 -17.54 -3.77
N GLU A 225 -10.70 -16.79 -2.81
CA GLU A 225 -12.05 -16.26 -2.88
C GLU A 225 -12.25 -15.32 -4.08
N HIS A 226 -11.40 -14.30 -4.20
CA HIS A 226 -11.53 -13.34 -5.30
C HIS A 226 -11.17 -13.96 -6.65
N ARG A 227 -10.19 -14.88 -6.72
CA ARG A 227 -9.84 -15.56 -7.98
C ARG A 227 -10.96 -16.50 -8.44
N ASP A 228 -11.60 -17.21 -7.53
CA ASP A 228 -12.78 -18.05 -7.83
C ASP A 228 -13.95 -17.20 -8.30
N GLY A 229 -14.26 -16.11 -7.59
CA GLY A 229 -15.32 -15.17 -7.96
C GLY A 229 -15.14 -14.63 -9.39
N VAL A 230 -13.95 -14.14 -9.74
CA VAL A 230 -13.65 -13.65 -11.10
C VAL A 230 -13.84 -14.74 -12.16
N ARG A 231 -13.28 -15.93 -11.93
CA ARG A 231 -13.40 -17.08 -12.85
C ARG A 231 -14.85 -17.47 -13.07
N ARG A 232 -15.59 -17.57 -11.97
CA ARG A 232 -17.00 -17.93 -11.94
C ARG A 232 -17.85 -16.90 -12.67
N ALA A 233 -17.64 -15.61 -12.40
CA ALA A 233 -18.34 -14.51 -13.05
C ALA A 233 -18.11 -14.53 -14.57
N LEU A 234 -16.88 -14.73 -15.04
CA LEU A 234 -16.58 -14.83 -16.47
C LEU A 234 -17.28 -16.02 -17.13
N ILE A 235 -17.24 -17.20 -16.50
CA ILE A 235 -17.91 -18.40 -17.02
C ILE A 235 -19.42 -18.19 -17.08
N LEU A 236 -20.04 -17.66 -16.02
CA LEU A 236 -21.47 -17.39 -15.95
C LEU A 236 -21.90 -16.31 -16.96
N ALA A 237 -21.11 -15.25 -17.13
CA ALA A 237 -21.34 -14.23 -18.14
C ALA A 237 -21.24 -14.81 -19.57
N THR A 238 -20.37 -15.79 -19.79
CA THR A 238 -20.26 -16.51 -21.08
C THR A 238 -21.46 -17.44 -21.34
N LEU A 239 -22.13 -17.89 -20.29
CA LEU A 239 -23.38 -18.67 -20.34
C LEU A 239 -24.65 -17.79 -20.39
N ASP A 240 -24.50 -16.47 -20.52
CA ASP A 240 -25.59 -15.49 -20.46
C ASP A 240 -26.41 -15.55 -19.15
N ARG A 241 -25.81 -16.02 -18.04
CA ARG A 241 -26.41 -16.09 -16.70
C ARG A 241 -26.12 -14.81 -15.92
N THR A 242 -26.58 -13.67 -16.44
CA THR A 242 -26.20 -12.32 -15.98
C THR A 242 -26.33 -12.11 -14.47
N ALA A 243 -27.46 -12.45 -13.86
CA ALA A 243 -27.68 -12.18 -12.43
C ALA A 243 -26.70 -12.95 -11.53
N GLU A 244 -26.42 -14.21 -11.86
CA GLU A 244 -25.47 -15.04 -11.11
C GLU A 244 -24.03 -14.62 -11.38
N ALA A 245 -23.74 -14.15 -12.60
CA ALA A 245 -22.43 -13.61 -12.93
C ALA A 245 -22.12 -12.33 -12.14
N VAL A 246 -23.11 -11.45 -11.97
CA VAL A 246 -22.97 -10.24 -11.14
C VAL A 246 -22.79 -10.60 -9.67
N ASP A 247 -23.59 -11.53 -9.14
CA ASP A 247 -23.47 -11.99 -7.75
C ASP A 247 -22.10 -12.63 -7.45
N ALA A 248 -21.50 -13.28 -8.44
CA ALA A 248 -20.17 -13.89 -8.30
C ALA A 248 -19.00 -12.91 -8.50
N LEU A 249 -19.21 -11.76 -9.15
CA LEU A 249 -18.14 -10.85 -9.54
C LEU A 249 -17.66 -10.07 -8.31
N PRO A 250 -16.38 -10.18 -7.91
CA PRO A 250 -15.88 -9.39 -6.79
C PRO A 250 -15.83 -7.90 -7.13
N ASP A 251 -16.10 -7.07 -6.12
CA ASP A 251 -16.09 -5.61 -6.24
C ASP A 251 -14.71 -5.07 -6.60
N LEU A 252 -14.69 -3.85 -7.14
CA LEU A 252 -13.45 -3.18 -7.54
C LEU A 252 -12.50 -2.99 -6.36
N ASP A 253 -13.04 -2.74 -5.17
CA ASP A 253 -12.33 -2.54 -3.91
C ASP A 253 -11.54 -3.79 -3.51
N VAL A 254 -12.03 -4.96 -3.89
CA VAL A 254 -11.35 -6.24 -3.67
C VAL A 254 -10.31 -6.46 -4.76
N VAL A 255 -10.69 -6.40 -6.04
CA VAL A 255 -9.77 -6.77 -7.12
C VAL A 255 -8.69 -5.73 -7.39
N GLY A 256 -8.91 -4.46 -7.02
CA GLY A 256 -8.10 -3.31 -7.42
C GLY A 256 -6.63 -3.38 -7.01
N GLU A 257 -6.30 -4.21 -6.03
CA GLU A 257 -4.94 -4.45 -5.54
C GLU A 257 -4.31 -5.76 -6.06
N HIS A 258 -5.04 -6.51 -6.90
CA HIS A 258 -4.67 -7.86 -7.36
C HIS A 258 -4.51 -7.92 -8.90
N PRO A 259 -3.38 -7.42 -9.46
CA PRO A 259 -3.17 -7.36 -10.90
C PRO A 259 -3.38 -8.65 -11.68
N ARG A 260 -3.10 -9.80 -11.05
CA ARG A 260 -3.28 -11.13 -11.66
C ARG A 260 -4.69 -11.36 -12.22
N VAL A 261 -5.72 -10.75 -11.66
CA VAL A 261 -7.12 -10.95 -12.09
C VAL A 261 -7.65 -9.84 -13.01
N PHE A 262 -6.95 -8.72 -13.19
CA PHE A 262 -7.44 -7.54 -13.90
C PHE A 262 -7.99 -7.84 -15.31
N VAL A 263 -7.24 -8.59 -16.13
CA VAL A 263 -7.66 -8.92 -17.50
C VAL A 263 -8.95 -9.72 -17.49
N GLU A 264 -9.05 -10.70 -16.60
CA GLU A 264 -10.19 -11.60 -16.58
C GLU A 264 -11.43 -10.97 -15.99
N TRP A 265 -11.26 -10.20 -14.91
CA TRP A 265 -12.31 -9.37 -14.35
C TRP A 265 -12.84 -8.39 -15.40
N SER A 266 -11.96 -7.74 -16.17
CA SER A 266 -12.35 -6.82 -17.24
C SER A 266 -13.13 -7.50 -18.36
N ARG A 267 -12.79 -8.76 -18.70
CA ARG A 267 -13.56 -9.57 -19.66
C ARG A 267 -14.95 -9.90 -19.14
N ALA A 268 -15.08 -10.24 -17.85
CA ALA A 268 -16.37 -10.47 -17.23
C ALA A 268 -17.22 -9.19 -17.24
N VAL A 269 -16.64 -8.06 -16.82
CA VAL A 269 -17.29 -6.75 -16.83
C VAL A 269 -17.73 -6.33 -18.23
N ALA A 270 -16.90 -6.49 -19.25
CA ALA A 270 -17.27 -6.15 -20.63
C ALA A 270 -18.51 -6.94 -21.11
N LYS A 271 -18.64 -8.21 -20.72
CA LYS A 271 -19.83 -9.02 -21.01
C LYS A 271 -21.07 -8.58 -20.21
N LEU A 272 -20.87 -8.02 -19.02
CA LEU A 272 -21.94 -7.61 -18.12
C LEU A 272 -22.34 -6.13 -18.25
N ALA A 273 -21.55 -5.31 -18.95
CA ALA A 273 -21.72 -3.86 -19.06
C ALA A 273 -23.04 -3.44 -19.74
N GLY A 274 -23.63 -4.33 -20.54
CA GLY A 274 -24.96 -4.14 -21.14
C GLY A 274 -26.13 -4.48 -20.20
N SER A 275 -25.86 -4.95 -18.99
CA SER A 275 -26.87 -5.23 -17.97
C SER A 275 -27.25 -3.96 -17.20
N SER A 276 -28.42 -3.95 -16.55
CA SER A 276 -28.80 -2.85 -15.65
C SER A 276 -28.07 -2.86 -14.31
N GLN A 277 -27.19 -3.84 -14.06
CA GLN A 277 -26.54 -4.05 -12.76
C GLN A 277 -25.08 -3.60 -12.75
N ILE A 278 -24.38 -3.66 -13.89
CA ILE A 278 -23.01 -3.16 -14.05
C ILE A 278 -23.03 -1.97 -15.01
N THR A 279 -22.67 -0.79 -14.52
CA THR A 279 -22.69 0.43 -15.33
C THR A 279 -21.34 0.67 -15.97
N ASN A 280 -21.30 0.78 -17.30
CA ASN A 280 -20.11 1.22 -18.03
C ASN A 280 -19.95 2.74 -17.92
N THR A 281 -18.97 3.20 -17.13
CA THR A 281 -18.75 4.62 -16.85
C THR A 281 -17.33 5.06 -17.21
N TRP A 282 -17.11 6.37 -17.28
CA TRP A 282 -15.76 6.94 -17.47
C TRP A 282 -14.85 6.63 -16.27
N GLN A 283 -15.39 6.46 -15.05
CA GLN A 283 -14.62 6.05 -13.87
C GLN A 283 -14.02 4.65 -14.07
N LEU A 284 -14.82 3.71 -14.57
CA LEU A 284 -14.33 2.39 -14.96
C LEU A 284 -13.26 2.52 -16.05
N GLY A 285 -13.49 3.35 -17.06
CA GLY A 285 -12.50 3.63 -18.11
C GLY A 285 -11.16 4.14 -17.57
N ARG A 286 -11.19 5.02 -16.56
CA ARG A 286 -9.99 5.52 -15.86
C ARG A 286 -9.26 4.43 -15.09
N VAL A 287 -10.00 3.58 -14.38
CA VAL A 287 -9.44 2.43 -13.63
C VAL A 287 -8.73 1.46 -14.59
N LEU A 288 -9.39 1.08 -15.68
CA LEU A 288 -8.78 0.22 -16.69
C LEU A 288 -7.52 0.85 -17.29
N ARG A 289 -7.52 2.17 -17.47
CA ARG A 289 -6.33 2.88 -17.94
C ARG A 289 -5.16 2.83 -16.95
N GLN A 290 -5.42 2.93 -15.65
CA GLN A 290 -4.39 2.74 -14.61
C GLN A 290 -3.82 1.32 -14.66
N TRP A 291 -4.66 0.31 -14.87
CA TRP A 291 -4.21 -1.08 -15.00
C TRP A 291 -3.38 -1.33 -16.27
N ILE A 292 -3.72 -0.69 -17.38
CA ILE A 292 -2.93 -0.72 -18.63
C ILE A 292 -1.52 -0.15 -18.37
N ASP A 293 -1.43 0.99 -17.68
CA ASP A 293 -0.15 1.62 -17.37
C ASP A 293 0.69 0.77 -16.40
N TYR A 294 0.04 0.14 -15.40
CA TYR A 294 0.67 -0.82 -14.50
C TYR A 294 1.39 -1.92 -15.28
N PHE A 295 0.70 -2.58 -16.22
CA PHE A 295 1.30 -3.65 -17.01
C PHE A 295 2.36 -3.13 -18.00
N GLY A 296 2.24 -1.90 -18.49
CA GLY A 296 3.31 -1.25 -19.25
C GLY A 296 4.60 -1.11 -18.42
N MET A 297 4.47 -0.69 -17.16
CA MET A 297 5.60 -0.50 -16.25
C MET A 297 6.19 -1.83 -15.74
N MET A 298 5.33 -2.82 -15.43
CA MET A 298 5.75 -4.11 -14.88
C MET A 298 6.10 -5.15 -15.96
N GLY A 299 6.06 -4.76 -17.24
CA GLY A 299 6.44 -5.62 -18.36
C GLY A 299 5.46 -6.76 -18.64
N GLY A 300 4.17 -6.58 -18.32
CA GLY A 300 3.09 -7.53 -18.65
C GLY A 300 2.44 -7.17 -19.99
N TYR A 301 3.22 -7.27 -21.07
CA TYR A 301 2.86 -6.70 -22.37
C TYR A 301 1.57 -7.26 -22.95
N ARG A 302 1.33 -8.57 -22.81
CA ARG A 302 0.08 -9.19 -23.25
C ARG A 302 -1.14 -8.62 -22.52
N SER A 303 -1.07 -8.52 -21.20
CA SER A 303 -2.15 -8.00 -20.36
C SER A 303 -2.44 -6.52 -20.67
N ARG A 304 -1.39 -5.72 -20.91
CA ARG A 304 -1.52 -4.33 -21.37
C ARG A 304 -2.36 -4.23 -22.66
N VAL A 305 -2.03 -5.04 -23.66
CA VAL A 305 -2.74 -5.06 -24.95
C VAL A 305 -4.18 -5.52 -24.78
N GLU A 306 -4.41 -6.62 -24.07
CA GLU A 306 -5.76 -7.16 -23.84
C GLU A 306 -6.66 -6.15 -23.11
N LEU A 307 -6.17 -5.51 -22.06
CA LEU A 307 -6.92 -4.47 -21.34
C LEU A 307 -7.20 -3.26 -22.23
N ALA A 308 -6.24 -2.82 -23.04
CA ALA A 308 -6.44 -1.70 -23.96
C ALA A 308 -7.56 -1.98 -24.97
N LEU A 309 -7.60 -3.19 -25.52
CA LEU A 309 -8.66 -3.61 -26.45
C LEU A 309 -10.03 -3.67 -25.73
N ILE A 310 -10.10 -4.29 -24.55
CA ILE A 310 -11.35 -4.37 -23.76
C ILE A 310 -11.85 -2.97 -23.38
N ALA A 311 -10.96 -2.11 -22.89
CA ALA A 311 -11.30 -0.74 -22.52
C ALA A 311 -11.73 0.09 -23.74
N GLY A 312 -11.17 -0.20 -24.92
CA GLY A 312 -11.54 0.43 -26.19
C GLY A 312 -12.95 0.08 -26.61
N ASP A 313 -13.31 -1.21 -26.56
CA ASP A 313 -14.68 -1.68 -26.83
C ASP A 313 -15.68 -1.04 -25.86
N LEU A 314 -15.36 -1.05 -24.56
CA LEU A 314 -16.18 -0.38 -23.54
C LEU A 314 -16.28 1.14 -23.78
N ALA A 315 -15.25 1.78 -24.33
CA ALA A 315 -15.32 3.20 -24.71
C ALA A 315 -16.28 3.44 -25.87
N LEU A 316 -16.28 2.57 -26.88
CA LEU A 316 -17.22 2.67 -27.99
C LEU A 316 -18.67 2.47 -27.55
N ASP A 317 -18.94 1.53 -26.64
CA ASP A 317 -20.28 1.29 -26.08
C ASP A 317 -20.86 2.52 -25.37
N ARG A 318 -20.00 3.39 -24.83
CA ARG A 318 -20.38 4.67 -24.22
C ARG A 318 -20.15 5.89 -25.13
N HIS A 319 -19.85 5.67 -26.41
CA HIS A 319 -19.57 6.68 -27.43
C HIS A 319 -18.29 7.54 -27.19
N GLY A 320 -17.32 7.03 -26.45
CA GLY A 320 -16.00 7.61 -26.23
C GLY A 320 -15.03 7.38 -27.40
N VAL A 321 -15.32 7.95 -28.57
CA VAL A 321 -14.57 7.70 -29.83
C VAL A 321 -13.08 8.06 -29.72
N TRP A 322 -12.76 9.23 -29.18
CA TRP A 322 -11.37 9.67 -29.00
C TRP A 322 -10.58 8.70 -28.12
N GLN A 323 -11.21 8.19 -27.06
CA GLN A 323 -10.58 7.28 -26.11
C GLN A 323 -10.31 5.92 -26.75
N ALA A 324 -11.26 5.39 -27.51
CA ALA A 324 -11.07 4.15 -28.28
C ALA A 324 -9.90 4.28 -29.27
N GLY A 325 -9.76 5.42 -29.95
CA GLY A 325 -8.63 5.71 -30.82
C GLY A 325 -7.28 5.66 -30.10
N LEU A 326 -7.15 6.34 -28.96
CA LEU A 326 -5.93 6.32 -28.16
C LEU A 326 -5.63 4.93 -27.57
N LEU A 327 -6.66 4.19 -27.16
CA LEU A 327 -6.49 2.82 -26.66
C LEU A 327 -6.05 1.86 -27.78
N ALA A 328 -6.48 2.08 -29.02
CA ALA A 328 -5.95 1.37 -30.17
C ALA A 328 -4.46 1.69 -30.41
N ASP A 329 -4.04 2.96 -30.26
CA ASP A 329 -2.62 3.34 -30.31
C ASP A 329 -1.81 2.66 -29.20
N VAL A 330 -2.36 2.58 -27.98
CA VAL A 330 -1.72 1.89 -26.84
C VAL A 330 -1.59 0.39 -27.10
N ALA A 331 -2.64 -0.24 -27.64
CA ALA A 331 -2.61 -1.66 -28.01
C ALA A 331 -1.60 -1.94 -29.13
N GLU A 332 -1.52 -1.07 -30.15
CA GLU A 332 -0.54 -1.17 -31.23
C GLU A 332 0.90 -1.01 -30.72
N SER A 333 1.15 -0.02 -29.88
CA SER A 333 2.45 0.18 -29.24
C SER A 333 2.84 -1.03 -28.38
N GLY A 334 1.91 -1.56 -27.58
CA GLY A 334 2.14 -2.76 -26.77
C GLY A 334 2.39 -4.00 -27.62
N ALA A 335 1.78 -4.10 -28.80
CA ALA A 335 1.99 -5.21 -29.72
C ALA A 335 3.43 -5.30 -30.23
N GLY A 336 4.15 -4.18 -30.32
CA GLY A 336 5.56 -4.13 -30.71
C GLY A 336 6.51 -4.79 -29.71
N GLU A 337 6.08 -4.99 -28.46
CA GLU A 337 6.84 -5.64 -27.38
C GLU A 337 6.55 -7.15 -27.27
N LEU A 338 5.56 -7.66 -28.01
CA LEU A 338 5.18 -9.07 -27.99
C LEU A 338 6.11 -9.90 -28.88
N GLN A 339 6.45 -11.11 -28.43
CA GLN A 339 7.18 -12.07 -29.26
C GLN A 339 6.25 -12.75 -30.28
N GLU A 340 5.00 -13.02 -29.88
CA GLU A 340 4.00 -13.66 -30.73
C GLU A 340 2.74 -12.79 -30.83
N ALA A 341 2.67 -11.88 -31.79
CA ALA A 341 1.55 -10.92 -31.86
C ALA A 341 0.17 -11.57 -32.10
N GLY A 342 0.09 -12.76 -32.72
CA GLY A 342 -1.18 -13.45 -32.96
C GLY A 342 -2.18 -12.60 -33.77
N ASP A 343 -3.40 -12.47 -33.25
CA ASP A 343 -4.52 -11.72 -33.86
C ASP A 343 -4.59 -10.24 -33.45
N VAL A 344 -3.62 -9.75 -32.67
CA VAL A 344 -3.65 -8.41 -32.09
C VAL A 344 -3.79 -7.32 -33.15
N ALA A 345 -3.03 -7.41 -34.25
CA ALA A 345 -3.08 -6.41 -35.32
C ALA A 345 -4.47 -6.33 -35.98
N GLU A 346 -5.15 -7.46 -36.14
CA GLU A 346 -6.52 -7.51 -36.68
C GLU A 346 -7.50 -6.87 -35.69
N ARG A 347 -7.39 -7.18 -34.40
CA ARG A 347 -8.24 -6.61 -33.35
C ARG A 347 -8.05 -5.11 -33.19
N VAL A 348 -6.80 -4.62 -33.26
CA VAL A 348 -6.49 -3.17 -33.27
C VAL A 348 -7.12 -2.50 -34.49
N ALA A 349 -6.96 -3.07 -35.68
CA ALA A 349 -7.58 -2.53 -36.90
C ALA A 349 -9.11 -2.52 -36.80
N GLY A 350 -9.71 -3.56 -36.22
CA GLY A 350 -11.13 -3.65 -35.93
C GLY A 350 -11.62 -2.55 -34.98
N LEU A 351 -10.90 -2.30 -33.88
CA LEU A 351 -11.21 -1.24 -32.93
C LEU A 351 -11.13 0.15 -33.58
N ARG A 352 -10.09 0.41 -34.38
CA ARG A 352 -9.98 1.68 -35.14
C ARG A 352 -11.15 1.87 -36.11
N ALA A 353 -11.48 0.84 -36.89
CA ALA A 353 -12.60 0.90 -37.81
C ALA A 353 -13.94 1.10 -37.10
N ALA A 354 -14.14 0.49 -35.92
CA ALA A 354 -15.33 0.69 -35.11
C ALA A 354 -15.39 2.11 -34.52
N ALA A 355 -14.26 2.69 -34.13
CA ALA A 355 -14.19 4.09 -33.71
C ALA A 355 -14.56 5.05 -34.84
N GLU A 356 -14.03 4.86 -36.05
CA GLU A 356 -14.40 5.65 -37.24
C GLU A 356 -15.88 5.55 -37.61
N ALA A 357 -16.50 4.38 -37.37
CA ALA A 357 -17.92 4.15 -37.65
C ALA A 357 -18.87 4.68 -36.56
N THR A 358 -18.37 4.90 -35.34
CA THR A 358 -19.17 5.34 -34.20
C THR A 358 -19.42 6.84 -34.28
N THR A 359 -20.68 7.24 -34.10
CA THR A 359 -21.04 8.67 -34.08
C THR A 359 -20.65 9.28 -32.74
N GLU A 360 -19.92 10.40 -32.79
CA GLU A 360 -19.54 11.16 -31.60
C GLU A 360 -20.77 11.82 -30.93
N PRO A 361 -20.75 11.97 -29.59
CA PRO A 361 -21.78 12.72 -28.88
C PRO A 361 -21.88 14.18 -29.37
N GLU A 362 -23.11 14.67 -29.55
CA GLU A 362 -23.36 16.06 -29.95
C GLU A 362 -22.73 17.03 -28.95
N ALA A 363 -21.92 17.97 -29.46
CA ALA A 363 -21.23 18.94 -28.64
C ALA A 363 -22.17 20.04 -28.12
N PRO A 364 -21.99 20.51 -26.88
CA PRO A 364 -22.79 21.57 -26.32
C PRO A 364 -22.40 22.93 -26.93
N GLY A 365 -23.40 23.63 -27.47
CA GLY A 365 -23.25 25.01 -27.97
C GLY A 365 -22.30 25.17 -29.16
N GLU A 366 -22.07 26.42 -29.53
CA GLU A 366 -21.12 26.78 -30.59
C GLU A 366 -19.67 26.66 -30.08
N LEU A 367 -18.71 26.49 -31.00
CA LEU A 367 -17.30 26.28 -30.66
C LEU A 367 -16.74 27.38 -29.74
N SER A 368 -17.10 28.64 -29.96
CA SER A 368 -16.64 29.79 -29.19
C SER A 368 -17.20 29.86 -27.76
N GLU A 369 -18.26 29.11 -27.45
CA GLU A 369 -18.91 29.11 -26.14
C GLU A 369 -18.44 27.94 -25.26
N ARG A 370 -17.68 26.99 -25.82
CA ARG A 370 -17.34 25.71 -25.17
C ARG A 370 -16.58 25.87 -23.85
N VAL A 371 -15.63 26.80 -23.75
CA VAL A 371 -14.88 27.04 -22.50
C VAL A 371 -15.80 27.56 -21.40
N GLY A 372 -16.67 28.53 -21.72
CA GLY A 372 -17.64 29.06 -20.75
C GLY A 372 -18.67 28.01 -20.32
N LEU A 373 -19.07 27.12 -21.23
CA LEU A 373 -19.96 26.00 -20.91
C LEU A 373 -19.27 24.93 -20.06
N PHE A 374 -17.98 24.67 -20.28
CA PHE A 374 -17.19 23.79 -19.43
C PHE A 374 -17.10 24.35 -18.00
N ASP A 375 -16.72 25.62 -17.86
CA ASP A 375 -16.55 26.27 -16.56
C ASP A 375 -17.90 26.41 -15.80
N ALA A 376 -19.03 26.43 -16.52
CA ALA A 376 -20.37 26.45 -15.95
C ALA A 376 -20.94 25.05 -15.63
N ALA A 377 -20.32 23.97 -16.12
CA ALA A 377 -20.78 22.62 -15.88
C ALA A 377 -20.48 22.21 -14.43
N ASP A 378 -21.47 21.65 -13.72
CA ASP A 378 -21.29 21.20 -12.34
C ASP A 378 -20.69 19.79 -12.27
N GLY A 379 -19.95 19.48 -11.20
CA GLY A 379 -19.25 18.21 -11.02
C GLY A 379 -20.16 16.98 -10.90
N PHE A 380 -21.49 17.16 -10.83
CA PHE A 380 -22.46 16.07 -10.81
C PHE A 380 -22.97 15.69 -12.22
N ASN A 381 -22.96 16.61 -13.18
CA ASN A 381 -23.43 16.35 -14.56
C ASN A 381 -22.36 16.56 -15.65
N ALA A 382 -21.17 17.06 -15.31
CA ALA A 382 -20.06 17.17 -16.24
C ALA A 382 -19.42 15.80 -16.47
N ASP A 383 -19.66 15.21 -17.64
CA ASP A 383 -18.99 14.01 -18.09
C ASP A 383 -17.59 14.38 -18.64
N PRO A 384 -16.49 14.14 -17.90
CA PRO A 384 -15.16 14.56 -18.31
C PRO A 384 -14.71 13.92 -19.63
N GLU A 385 -15.17 12.70 -19.92
CA GLU A 385 -14.82 12.00 -21.16
C GLU A 385 -15.39 12.72 -22.38
N LYS A 386 -16.64 13.19 -22.29
CA LYS A 386 -17.26 13.96 -23.38
C LYS A 386 -16.58 15.31 -23.54
N TRP A 387 -16.27 15.98 -22.44
CA TRP A 387 -15.59 17.27 -22.45
C TRP A 387 -14.21 17.22 -23.12
N VAL A 388 -13.48 16.10 -23.00
CA VAL A 388 -12.25 15.91 -23.77
C VAL A 388 -12.51 15.99 -25.27
N GLY A 389 -13.43 15.18 -25.80
CA GLY A 389 -13.77 15.19 -27.22
C GLY A 389 -14.26 16.56 -27.70
N TRP A 390 -15.09 17.23 -26.90
CA TRP A 390 -15.63 18.54 -27.25
C TRP A 390 -14.60 19.68 -27.19
N LEU A 391 -13.60 19.61 -26.32
CA LEU A 391 -12.55 20.65 -26.25
C LEU A 391 -11.41 20.40 -27.25
N TRP A 392 -11.26 19.16 -27.75
CA TRP A 392 -10.18 18.79 -28.66
C TRP A 392 -9.95 19.74 -29.84
N PRO A 393 -10.98 20.23 -30.57
CA PRO A 393 -10.77 21.11 -31.74
C PRO A 393 -10.19 22.49 -31.40
N LEU A 394 -10.31 22.94 -30.15
CA LEU A 394 -9.76 24.21 -29.66
C LEU A 394 -8.33 24.05 -29.11
N SER A 395 -7.93 22.80 -28.83
CA SER A 395 -6.69 22.51 -28.13
C SER A 395 -5.44 22.83 -28.98
N GLY A 396 -4.44 23.44 -28.34
CA GLY A 396 -3.22 23.95 -28.97
C GLY A 396 -3.40 25.24 -29.79
N GLN A 397 -4.60 25.82 -29.81
CA GLN A 397 -4.90 27.10 -30.49
C GLN A 397 -5.43 28.14 -29.50
N ASP A 398 -6.34 27.74 -28.63
CA ASP A 398 -6.89 28.55 -27.55
C ASP A 398 -6.28 28.12 -26.21
N LEU A 399 -5.64 29.03 -25.50
CA LEU A 399 -4.90 28.73 -24.27
C LEU A 399 -5.83 28.25 -23.14
N GLU A 400 -6.97 28.91 -22.96
CA GLU A 400 -7.92 28.56 -21.90
C GLU A 400 -8.51 27.18 -22.14
N ALA A 401 -8.96 26.90 -23.36
CA ALA A 401 -9.44 25.57 -23.77
C ALA A 401 -8.35 24.51 -23.62
N THR A 402 -7.10 24.84 -23.94
CA THR A 402 -5.96 23.92 -23.81
C THR A 402 -5.71 23.55 -22.35
N ARG A 403 -5.73 24.52 -21.42
CA ARG A 403 -5.69 24.26 -19.96
C ARG A 403 -6.77 23.27 -19.54
N ARG A 404 -8.05 23.53 -19.84
CA ARG A 404 -9.16 22.63 -19.44
C ARG A 404 -9.02 21.25 -20.07
N HIS A 405 -8.70 21.20 -21.36
CA HIS A 405 -8.60 19.96 -22.11
C HIS A 405 -7.53 19.03 -21.54
N THR A 406 -6.29 19.52 -21.34
CA THR A 406 -5.20 18.65 -20.91
C THR A 406 -5.25 18.30 -19.43
N THR A 407 -5.80 19.18 -18.57
CA THR A 407 -6.12 18.82 -17.18
C THR A 407 -7.15 17.70 -17.15
N THR A 408 -8.19 17.76 -18.00
CA THR A 408 -9.19 16.69 -18.07
C THR A 408 -8.60 15.40 -18.64
N LEU A 409 -7.70 15.47 -19.63
CA LEU A 409 -6.94 14.30 -20.13
C LEU A 409 -6.10 13.67 -19.02
N GLY A 410 -5.32 14.46 -18.27
CA GLY A 410 -4.54 13.99 -17.13
C GLY A 410 -5.41 13.32 -16.08
N PHE A 411 -6.55 13.93 -15.73
CA PHE A 411 -7.54 13.37 -14.81
C PHE A 411 -8.09 12.01 -15.26
N LEU A 412 -8.32 11.82 -16.57
CA LEU A 412 -8.77 10.55 -17.14
C LEU A 412 -7.62 9.54 -17.37
N GLY A 413 -6.40 9.89 -16.95
CA GLY A 413 -5.22 9.03 -17.01
C GLY A 413 -4.38 9.20 -18.27
N TYR A 414 -4.63 10.18 -19.14
CA TYR A 414 -3.89 10.45 -20.39
C TYR A 414 -2.92 11.65 -20.30
N PRO A 415 -2.03 11.74 -19.28
CA PRO A 415 -1.18 12.91 -19.11
C PRO A 415 -0.15 13.05 -20.25
N ALA A 416 0.32 11.95 -20.85
CA ALA A 416 1.26 11.98 -21.97
C ALA A 416 0.69 12.70 -23.21
N VAL A 417 -0.59 12.46 -23.52
CA VAL A 417 -1.29 13.13 -24.62
C VAL A 417 -1.46 14.61 -24.32
N GLY A 418 -1.83 14.96 -23.08
CA GLY A 418 -1.87 16.34 -22.63
C GLY A 418 -0.51 17.03 -22.71
N ALA A 419 0.56 16.33 -22.32
CA ALA A 419 1.93 16.83 -22.39
C ALA A 419 2.36 17.09 -23.83
N ASP A 420 2.02 16.21 -24.78
CA ASP A 420 2.33 16.42 -26.21
C ASP A 420 1.66 17.67 -26.79
N ILE A 421 0.41 17.90 -26.43
CA ILE A 421 -0.34 19.10 -26.84
C ILE A 421 0.32 20.35 -26.25
N TYR A 422 0.58 20.37 -24.95
CA TYR A 422 1.22 21.51 -24.27
C TYR A 422 2.64 21.77 -24.76
N TRP A 423 3.40 20.70 -24.96
CA TRP A 423 4.75 20.76 -25.49
C TRP A 423 4.75 21.43 -26.86
N LYS A 424 3.89 20.96 -27.76
CA LYS A 424 3.78 21.57 -29.08
C LYS A 424 3.46 23.06 -28.98
N MET A 425 2.51 23.42 -28.13
CA MET A 425 2.06 24.81 -27.96
C MET A 425 3.17 25.72 -27.40
N LEU A 426 3.82 25.32 -26.30
CA LEU A 426 4.78 26.16 -25.58
C LEU A 426 6.22 26.05 -26.10
N VAL A 427 6.64 24.85 -26.50
CA VAL A 427 8.03 24.55 -26.89
C VAL A 427 8.21 24.60 -28.41
N ASP A 428 7.40 23.85 -29.17
CA ASP A 428 7.64 23.72 -30.61
C ASP A 428 7.17 24.95 -31.40
N THR A 429 6.02 25.52 -31.02
CA THR A 429 5.43 26.68 -31.70
C THR A 429 5.55 27.99 -30.92
N GLY A 430 5.74 27.91 -29.62
CA GLY A 430 5.79 29.04 -28.69
C GLY A 430 7.21 29.47 -28.32
N ASP A 431 7.30 30.36 -27.33
CA ASP A 431 8.56 30.68 -26.65
C ASP A 431 8.41 30.37 -25.16
N ILE A 432 8.79 29.14 -24.80
CA ILE A 432 8.66 28.62 -23.43
C ILE A 432 9.40 29.47 -22.39
N ALA A 433 10.46 30.19 -22.78
CA ALA A 433 11.21 31.04 -21.86
C ALA A 433 10.41 32.26 -21.36
N THR A 434 9.31 32.60 -22.04
CA THR A 434 8.42 33.71 -21.72
C THR A 434 7.01 33.27 -21.31
N ALA A 435 6.78 31.95 -21.22
CA ALA A 435 5.48 31.40 -20.83
C ALA A 435 5.11 31.77 -19.38
N GLU A 436 3.80 31.82 -19.10
CA GLU A 436 3.29 32.09 -17.76
C GLU A 436 3.66 30.96 -16.80
N ALA A 437 3.89 31.30 -15.52
CA ALA A 437 4.29 30.32 -14.51
C ALA A 437 3.27 29.18 -14.33
N ASP A 438 1.98 29.47 -14.48
CA ASP A 438 0.91 28.47 -14.41
C ASP A 438 1.01 27.45 -15.55
N ASP A 439 1.27 27.91 -16.79
CA ASP A 439 1.42 27.03 -17.95
C ASP A 439 2.66 26.14 -17.86
N LEU A 440 3.76 26.70 -17.37
CA LEU A 440 4.96 25.93 -17.04
C LEU A 440 4.66 24.89 -15.97
N GLY A 441 3.89 25.28 -14.94
CA GLY A 441 3.41 24.39 -13.90
C GLY A 441 2.60 23.22 -14.44
N TYR A 442 1.62 23.49 -15.32
CA TYR A 442 0.79 22.47 -15.95
C TYR A 442 1.61 21.47 -16.78
N LEU A 443 2.48 21.96 -17.68
CA LEU A 443 3.33 21.07 -18.47
C LEU A 443 4.29 20.26 -17.58
N THR A 444 4.86 20.87 -16.53
CA THR A 444 5.69 20.16 -15.55
C THR A 444 4.92 19.01 -14.90
N THR A 445 3.70 19.26 -14.40
CA THR A 445 2.86 18.23 -13.79
C THR A 445 2.53 17.11 -14.77
N LEU A 446 2.10 17.45 -15.99
CA LEU A 446 1.78 16.44 -17.02
C LEU A 446 2.98 15.56 -17.37
N LEU A 447 4.19 16.13 -17.47
CA LEU A 447 5.41 15.37 -17.73
C LEU A 447 5.78 14.45 -16.56
N ILE A 448 5.60 14.90 -15.32
CA ILE A 448 5.82 14.08 -14.12
C ILE A 448 4.85 12.89 -14.08
N GLU A 449 3.56 13.16 -14.29
CA GLU A 449 2.49 12.14 -14.30
C GLU A 449 2.68 11.14 -15.45
N ALA A 450 3.12 11.61 -16.62
CA ALA A 450 3.47 10.78 -17.77
C ALA A 450 4.81 10.04 -17.61
N ARG A 451 5.56 10.28 -16.52
CA ARG A 451 6.93 9.79 -16.27
C ARG A 451 7.91 10.08 -17.42
N GLN A 452 7.78 11.23 -18.05
CA GLN A 452 8.68 11.71 -19.12
C GLN A 452 9.80 12.57 -18.53
N ASP A 453 10.56 12.01 -17.60
CA ASP A 453 11.57 12.72 -16.80
C ASP A 453 12.63 13.39 -17.69
N GLU A 454 13.15 12.70 -18.71
CA GLU A 454 14.13 13.25 -19.67
C GLU A 454 13.58 14.45 -20.45
N ARG A 455 12.30 14.39 -20.82
CA ARG A 455 11.64 15.46 -21.56
C ARG A 455 11.40 16.67 -20.65
N LEU A 456 11.14 16.45 -19.36
CA LEU A 456 11.08 17.51 -18.36
C LEU A 456 12.45 18.18 -18.17
N GLU A 457 13.53 17.40 -18.09
CA GLU A 457 14.90 17.95 -18.02
C GLU A 457 15.25 18.79 -19.27
N GLN A 458 14.87 18.32 -20.46
CA GLN A 458 15.01 19.08 -21.71
C GLN A 458 14.21 20.39 -21.66
N MET A 459 12.96 20.35 -21.21
CA MET A 459 12.15 21.54 -21.01
C MET A 459 12.81 22.51 -20.02
N ALA A 460 13.25 22.02 -18.87
CA ALA A 460 13.86 22.82 -17.82
C ALA A 460 15.10 23.57 -18.32
N ALA A 461 15.92 22.93 -19.16
CA ALA A 461 17.10 23.56 -19.77
C ALA A 461 16.79 24.75 -20.71
N LEU A 462 15.54 24.88 -21.16
CA LEU A 462 15.07 26.01 -21.98
C LEU A 462 14.49 27.17 -21.15
N LEU A 463 14.28 26.97 -19.85
CA LEU A 463 13.64 27.95 -18.96
C LEU A 463 14.64 28.97 -18.39
N PRO A 464 14.16 30.16 -17.99
CA PRO A 464 14.93 31.05 -17.13
C PRO A 464 15.35 30.35 -15.83
N HIS A 465 16.52 30.74 -15.30
CA HIS A 465 17.20 30.06 -14.19
C HIS A 465 16.28 29.70 -13.01
N ALA A 466 15.46 30.63 -12.52
CA ALA A 466 14.54 30.33 -11.41
C ALA A 466 13.49 29.27 -11.79
N ALA A 467 12.87 29.37 -12.97
CA ALA A 467 11.84 28.43 -13.43
C ALA A 467 12.41 27.05 -13.78
N GLN A 468 13.61 27.00 -14.36
CA GLN A 468 14.38 25.76 -14.59
C GLN A 468 14.48 24.95 -13.29
N TYR A 469 14.98 25.59 -12.24
CA TYR A 469 15.24 24.91 -10.97
C TYR A 469 13.97 24.61 -10.17
N ILE A 470 12.88 25.38 -10.34
CA ILE A 470 11.55 25.00 -9.82
C ILE A 470 11.05 23.71 -10.49
N ALA A 471 11.16 23.59 -11.82
CA ALA A 471 10.72 22.40 -12.54
C ALA A 471 11.53 21.16 -12.12
N LEU A 472 12.86 21.29 -12.02
CA LEU A 472 13.74 20.21 -11.54
C LEU A 472 13.46 19.84 -10.08
N ALA A 473 13.26 20.81 -9.19
CA ALA A 473 12.90 20.54 -7.80
C ALA A 473 11.60 19.75 -7.69
N ARG A 474 10.56 20.12 -8.46
CA ARG A 474 9.29 19.36 -8.52
C ARG A 474 9.50 17.93 -9.02
N LEU A 475 10.31 17.74 -10.07
CA LEU A 475 10.66 16.41 -10.56
C LEU A 475 11.35 15.58 -9.46
N HIS A 476 12.38 16.13 -8.81
CA HIS A 476 13.13 15.44 -7.77
C HIS A 476 12.26 15.12 -6.54
N THR A 477 11.39 16.04 -6.11
CA THR A 477 10.38 15.79 -5.07
C THR A 477 9.49 14.60 -5.43
N MET A 478 8.95 14.56 -6.66
CA MET A 478 8.06 13.50 -7.12
C MET A 478 8.77 12.17 -7.42
N ARG A 479 10.10 12.14 -7.32
CA ARG A 479 10.93 10.93 -7.40
C ARG A 479 11.63 10.62 -6.07
N GLU A 480 11.24 11.31 -5.00
CA GLU A 480 11.79 11.15 -3.64
C GLU A 480 13.32 11.33 -3.58
N ARG A 481 13.89 12.07 -4.54
CA ARG A 481 15.30 12.45 -4.57
C ARG A 481 15.48 13.71 -3.73
N TRP A 482 15.30 13.56 -2.42
CA TRP A 482 15.13 14.68 -1.49
C TRP A 482 16.33 15.62 -1.46
N GLN A 483 17.55 15.08 -1.56
CA GLN A 483 18.78 15.88 -1.58
C GLN A 483 18.84 16.76 -2.82
N GLU A 484 18.63 16.18 -4.01
CA GLU A 484 18.59 16.91 -5.26
C GLU A 484 17.41 17.91 -5.33
N ALA A 485 16.28 17.57 -4.69
CA ALA A 485 15.13 18.46 -4.60
C ALA A 485 15.45 19.72 -3.78
N VAL A 486 16.12 19.58 -2.62
CA VAL A 486 16.58 20.74 -1.83
C VAL A 486 17.56 21.58 -2.64
N GLU A 487 18.59 20.97 -3.22
CA GLU A 487 19.62 21.69 -3.99
C GLU A 487 19.02 22.48 -5.15
N ALA A 488 18.14 21.85 -5.94
CA ALA A 488 17.44 22.52 -7.02
C ALA A 488 16.55 23.66 -6.49
N ALA A 489 15.76 23.43 -5.44
CA ALA A 489 14.88 24.45 -4.89
C ALA A 489 15.66 25.65 -4.31
N GLU A 490 16.82 25.42 -3.70
CA GLU A 490 17.71 26.48 -3.21
C GLU A 490 18.32 27.30 -4.36
N HIS A 491 18.69 26.64 -5.46
CA HIS A 491 19.10 27.34 -6.68
C HIS A 491 17.98 28.22 -7.24
N ALA A 492 16.73 27.74 -7.20
CA ALA A 492 15.58 28.55 -7.60
C ALA A 492 15.41 29.77 -6.69
N VAL A 493 15.51 29.62 -5.36
CA VAL A 493 15.44 30.73 -4.39
C VAL A 493 16.55 31.74 -4.65
N ALA A 494 17.80 31.30 -4.82
CA ALA A 494 18.94 32.16 -5.11
C ALA A 494 18.81 32.92 -6.45
N ALA A 495 18.06 32.36 -7.40
CA ALA A 495 17.74 32.97 -8.68
C ALA A 495 16.55 33.95 -8.62
N GLY A 496 15.97 34.19 -7.44
CA GLY A 496 14.81 35.08 -7.26
C GLY A 496 13.46 34.36 -7.28
N GLY A 497 13.43 33.04 -7.09
CA GLY A 497 12.20 32.27 -6.90
C GLY A 497 11.42 32.75 -5.66
N GLY A 498 10.10 32.85 -5.80
CA GLY A 498 9.20 33.34 -4.76
C GLY A 498 8.83 32.29 -3.71
N VAL A 499 7.62 32.39 -3.16
CA VAL A 499 7.08 31.50 -2.11
C VAL A 499 7.11 30.03 -2.55
N ASP A 500 6.77 29.71 -3.80
CA ASP A 500 6.74 28.32 -4.28
C ASP A 500 8.10 27.61 -4.25
N ALA A 501 9.18 28.32 -4.58
CA ALA A 501 10.53 27.75 -4.48
C ALA A 501 10.89 27.47 -3.01
N ARG A 502 10.49 28.35 -2.08
CA ARG A 502 10.71 28.18 -0.65
C ARG A 502 9.88 27.04 -0.05
N ARG A 503 8.64 26.84 -0.52
CA ARG A 503 7.82 25.67 -0.18
C ARG A 503 8.50 24.36 -0.59
N LEU A 504 9.12 24.33 -1.78
CA LEU A 504 9.88 23.16 -2.25
C LEU A 504 11.12 22.91 -1.39
N VAL A 505 11.89 23.95 -1.04
CA VAL A 505 13.02 23.83 -0.09
C VAL A 505 12.53 23.27 1.24
N ALA A 506 11.50 23.88 1.82
CA ALA A 506 10.99 23.51 3.13
C ALA A 506 10.47 22.06 3.16
N GLY A 507 9.70 21.66 2.15
CA GLY A 507 9.20 20.29 2.06
C GLY A 507 10.29 19.25 1.90
N ALA A 508 11.23 19.46 0.97
CA ALA A 508 12.31 18.51 0.75
C ALA A 508 13.29 18.45 1.95
N ALA A 509 13.59 19.59 2.58
CA ALA A 509 14.43 19.65 3.78
C ALA A 509 13.78 18.94 4.97
N GLN A 510 12.45 19.03 5.12
CA GLN A 510 11.71 18.30 6.16
C GLN A 510 11.86 16.77 6.00
N HIS A 511 11.80 16.24 4.78
CA HIS A 511 12.04 14.81 4.51
C HIS A 511 13.47 14.35 4.83
N LEU A 512 14.45 15.27 4.83
CA LEU A 512 15.84 15.02 5.22
C LEU A 512 16.10 15.27 6.72
N ASP A 513 15.06 15.49 7.52
CA ASP A 513 15.14 15.91 8.92
C ASP A 513 15.87 17.26 9.15
N GLN A 514 15.99 18.09 8.11
CA GLN A 514 16.63 19.42 8.15
C GLN A 514 15.64 20.51 8.55
N ASN A 515 14.89 20.28 9.64
CA ASN A 515 13.76 21.12 10.06
C ASN A 515 14.15 22.58 10.32
N ALA A 516 15.35 22.84 10.85
CA ALA A 516 15.84 24.20 11.09
C ALA A 516 15.94 25.00 9.79
N ARG A 517 16.52 24.39 8.75
CA ARG A 517 16.65 24.99 7.42
C ARG A 517 15.30 25.19 6.76
N ALA A 518 14.41 24.20 6.91
CA ALA A 518 13.06 24.25 6.37
C ALA A 518 12.21 25.39 6.97
N ALA A 519 12.36 25.66 8.27
CA ALA A 519 11.71 26.80 8.91
C ALA A 519 12.37 28.14 8.53
N GLU A 520 13.70 28.19 8.47
CA GLU A 520 14.48 29.39 8.11
C GLU A 520 14.05 29.97 6.75
N VAL A 521 13.93 29.12 5.74
CA VAL A 521 13.60 29.61 4.38
C VAL A 521 12.18 30.22 4.32
N LEU A 522 11.24 29.70 5.11
CA LEU A 522 9.87 30.21 5.17
C LEU A 522 9.76 31.49 5.98
N VAL A 523 10.51 31.61 7.09
CA VAL A 523 10.42 32.82 7.94
C VAL A 523 10.93 34.07 7.21
N GLU A 524 11.83 33.93 6.22
CA GLU A 524 12.26 35.04 5.35
C GLU A 524 11.11 35.72 4.61
N VAL A 525 10.04 34.98 4.32
CA VAL A 525 8.86 35.45 3.57
C VAL A 525 7.58 35.38 4.40
N LEU A 526 7.70 35.36 5.74
CA LEU A 526 6.56 35.20 6.67
C LEU A 526 5.38 36.13 6.38
N ASP A 527 5.65 37.35 5.89
CA ASP A 527 4.60 38.32 5.58
C ASP A 527 3.73 37.91 4.38
N GLU A 528 4.30 37.15 3.44
CA GLU A 528 3.66 36.66 2.21
C GLU A 528 2.98 35.29 2.39
N LEU A 529 3.26 34.58 3.48
CA LEU A 529 2.72 33.25 3.74
C LEU A 529 1.23 33.27 4.13
N GLY A 530 0.50 32.26 3.65
CA GLY A 530 -0.84 31.93 4.15
C GLY A 530 -0.77 31.10 5.43
N ASP A 531 -1.89 31.01 6.15
CA ASP A 531 -1.95 30.36 7.48
C ASP A 531 -1.43 28.91 7.48
N GLU A 532 -1.70 28.15 6.42
CA GLU A 532 -1.22 26.77 6.27
C GLU A 532 0.31 26.70 6.21
N ASP A 533 0.96 27.57 5.42
CA ASP A 533 2.42 27.64 5.35
C ASP A 533 3.03 28.06 6.69
N VAL A 534 2.35 28.96 7.42
CA VAL A 534 2.80 29.40 8.74
C VAL A 534 2.70 28.26 9.76
N TRP A 535 1.63 27.46 9.73
CA TRP A 535 1.53 26.26 10.58
C TRP A 535 2.61 25.23 10.26
N ARG A 536 2.87 24.98 8.97
CA ARG A 536 3.97 24.10 8.56
C ARG A 536 5.31 24.61 9.08
N MET A 537 5.59 25.91 8.93
CA MET A 537 6.79 26.55 9.47
C MET A 537 6.89 26.38 10.99
N ILE A 538 5.78 26.55 11.74
CA ILE A 538 5.75 26.35 13.20
C ILE A 538 6.11 24.91 13.59
N VAL A 539 5.59 23.90 12.88
CA VAL A 539 5.88 22.48 13.12
C VAL A 539 7.38 22.19 12.91
N MET A 540 7.96 22.69 11.81
CA MET A 540 9.38 22.50 11.52
C MET A 540 10.26 23.26 12.52
N ALA A 541 9.93 24.51 12.84
CA ALA A 541 10.65 25.28 13.86
C ALA A 541 10.60 24.61 15.23
N THR A 542 9.44 24.05 15.60
CA THR A 542 9.25 23.29 16.84
C THR A 542 10.12 22.03 16.86
N SER A 543 10.15 21.30 15.75
CA SER A 543 11.01 20.10 15.59
C SER A 543 12.50 20.42 15.68
N ALA A 544 12.89 21.64 15.31
CA ALA A 544 14.26 22.17 15.44
C ALA A 544 14.53 22.88 16.78
N GLU A 545 13.53 22.97 17.66
CA GLU A 545 13.55 23.78 18.88
C GLU A 545 13.89 25.28 18.67
N ASP A 546 13.56 25.83 17.50
CA ASP A 546 13.64 27.26 17.20
C ASP A 546 12.40 28.00 17.70
N TRP A 547 12.37 28.22 19.02
CA TRP A 547 11.24 28.87 19.69
C TRP A 547 11.04 30.33 19.29
N GLU A 548 12.05 31.01 18.74
CA GLU A 548 11.89 32.38 18.23
C GLU A 548 11.02 32.38 16.97
N THR A 549 11.30 31.48 16.03
CA THR A 549 10.49 31.32 14.81
C THR A 549 9.08 30.82 15.13
N VAL A 550 8.92 29.92 16.10
CA VAL A 550 7.58 29.51 16.58
C VAL A 550 6.77 30.71 17.08
N ARG A 551 7.39 31.63 17.85
CA ARG A 551 6.71 32.84 18.34
C ARG A 551 6.32 33.79 17.21
N LYS A 552 7.18 33.98 16.21
CA LYS A 552 6.87 34.79 15.02
C LYS A 552 5.67 34.21 14.26
N GLY A 553 5.68 32.90 14.04
CA GLY A 553 4.56 32.19 13.41
C GLY A 553 3.27 32.33 14.23
N ALA A 554 3.31 32.01 15.52
CA ALA A 554 2.15 32.10 16.42
C ALA A 554 1.55 33.52 16.45
N ALA A 555 2.39 34.56 16.46
CA ALA A 555 1.93 35.94 16.37
C ALA A 555 1.22 36.25 15.03
N LYS A 556 1.75 35.75 13.91
CA LYS A 556 1.17 35.92 12.57
C LYS A 556 -0.24 35.32 12.45
N ILE A 557 -0.46 34.13 13.02
CA ILE A 557 -1.76 33.44 13.04
C ILE A 557 -2.67 33.86 14.21
N GLY A 558 -2.28 34.87 14.99
CA GLY A 558 -3.11 35.40 16.08
C GLY A 558 -3.20 34.51 17.32
N MET A 559 -2.21 33.67 17.59
CA MET A 559 -2.09 32.82 18.78
C MET A 559 -1.09 33.41 19.79
N PRO A 560 -1.50 34.33 20.69
CA PRO A 560 -0.59 34.96 21.64
C PRO A 560 -0.06 33.95 22.66
N LEU A 561 1.26 33.91 22.81
CA LEU A 561 1.96 33.08 23.80
C LEU A 561 2.35 33.93 25.01
N LYS A 562 2.24 33.36 26.22
CA LYS A 562 2.60 34.07 27.47
C LYS A 562 4.09 34.08 27.72
N SER A 563 4.78 33.02 27.31
CA SER A 563 6.24 32.87 27.39
C SER A 563 6.95 33.80 26.40
N SER A 564 8.01 34.47 26.85
CA SER A 564 8.81 35.41 26.04
C SER A 564 10.20 34.88 25.67
N GLU A 565 10.67 33.83 26.34
CA GLU A 565 11.98 33.20 26.12
C GLU A 565 11.92 31.69 26.38
N GLY A 566 12.89 30.94 25.85
CA GLY A 566 13.00 29.49 26.04
C GLY A 566 11.89 28.67 25.37
N PRO A 567 11.82 27.36 25.70
CA PRO A 567 10.75 26.47 25.25
C PRO A 567 9.36 26.97 25.60
N ILE A 568 8.38 26.62 24.77
CA ILE A 568 6.96 26.90 25.04
C ILE A 568 6.38 25.71 25.81
N ASP A 569 5.99 25.95 27.06
CA ASP A 569 5.32 24.96 27.92
C ASP A 569 4.13 25.66 28.59
N GLU A 570 3.04 25.78 27.84
CA GLU A 570 1.79 26.40 28.27
C GLU A 570 0.65 25.39 28.09
N GLU A 571 -0.08 25.08 29.17
CA GLU A 571 -1.22 24.18 29.09
C GLU A 571 -2.36 24.82 28.26
N MET A 572 -2.61 24.26 27.07
CA MET A 572 -3.58 24.75 26.09
C MET A 572 -4.81 23.84 25.93
N GLY A 573 -4.89 22.76 26.71
CA GLY A 573 -6.02 21.83 26.74
C GLY A 573 -5.64 20.40 26.34
N LEU A 574 -6.63 19.50 26.46
CA LEU A 574 -6.50 18.08 26.10
C LEU A 574 -6.65 17.86 24.60
N ILE A 575 -5.84 16.96 24.06
CA ILE A 575 -5.89 16.51 22.67
C ILE A 575 -5.62 15.00 22.59
N ARG A 576 -5.98 14.38 21.47
CA ARG A 576 -5.57 13.02 21.12
C ARG A 576 -4.42 13.12 20.12
N VAL A 577 -3.30 12.47 20.42
CA VAL A 577 -2.19 12.36 19.47
C VAL A 577 -2.20 10.97 18.89
N ILE A 578 -2.20 10.87 17.56
CA ILE A 578 -2.19 9.62 16.82
C ILE A 578 -0.74 9.24 16.54
N LEU A 579 -0.30 8.12 17.11
CA LEU A 579 1.07 7.61 17.04
C LEU A 579 1.11 6.24 16.36
N PRO A 580 2.20 5.88 15.65
CA PRO A 580 2.35 4.55 15.06
C PRO A 580 2.51 3.48 16.14
N ALA A 581 1.96 2.29 15.92
CA ALA A 581 2.14 1.14 16.79
C ALA A 581 3.10 0.10 16.15
N PRO A 582 3.79 -0.76 16.96
CA PRO A 582 4.74 -1.75 16.44
C PRO A 582 4.14 -2.78 15.48
N ASP A 583 2.83 -2.98 15.53
CA ASP A 583 2.06 -3.87 14.64
C ASP A 583 1.74 -3.22 13.27
N GLY A 584 2.22 -1.99 13.04
CA GLY A 584 1.91 -1.20 11.85
C GLY A 584 0.58 -0.44 11.92
N GLY A 585 -0.16 -0.58 13.03
CA GLY A 585 -1.39 0.16 13.28
C GLY A 585 -1.15 1.59 13.78
N GLN A 586 -2.24 2.28 14.12
CA GLN A 586 -2.21 3.59 14.78
C GLN A 586 -2.86 3.52 16.15
N ARG A 587 -2.29 4.23 17.12
CA ARG A 587 -2.80 4.31 18.49
C ARG A 587 -3.12 5.75 18.84
N GLN A 588 -4.31 5.97 19.41
CA GLN A 588 -4.71 7.28 19.93
C GLN A 588 -4.25 7.41 21.38
N VAL A 589 -3.46 8.44 21.68
CA VAL A 589 -2.93 8.68 23.02
C VAL A 589 -3.43 10.04 23.52
N LEU A 590 -4.17 10.02 24.63
CA LEU A 590 -4.60 11.25 25.29
C LEU A 590 -3.37 12.03 25.77
N SER A 591 -3.35 13.31 25.47
CA SER A 591 -2.18 14.17 25.63
C SER A 591 -2.60 15.59 26.04
N ILE A 592 -1.67 16.32 26.66
CA ILE A 592 -1.85 17.72 27.02
C ILE A 592 -1.11 18.57 25.98
N ARG A 593 -1.81 19.46 25.29
CA ARG A 593 -1.18 20.43 24.38
C ARG A 593 -0.39 21.44 25.21
N THR A 594 0.91 21.51 24.96
CA THR A 594 1.85 22.40 25.68
C THR A 594 2.30 23.61 24.85
N GLY A 595 1.91 23.68 23.58
CA GLY A 595 2.25 24.80 22.70
C GLY A 595 1.54 24.71 21.34
N PRO A 596 1.92 25.58 20.36
CA PRO A 596 1.31 25.60 19.04
C PRO A 596 1.33 24.24 18.32
N ALA A 597 2.44 23.51 18.40
CA ALA A 597 2.64 22.20 17.76
C ALA A 597 3.28 21.16 18.70
N THR A 598 3.26 21.39 20.02
CA THR A 598 3.82 20.48 21.02
C THR A 598 2.77 19.93 21.97
N ALA A 599 2.91 18.66 22.32
CA ALA A 599 2.07 18.00 23.31
C ALA A 599 2.88 17.07 24.20
N ARG A 600 2.39 16.85 25.43
CA ARG A 600 2.95 15.87 26.36
C ARG A 600 2.00 14.69 26.47
N LEU A 601 2.50 13.48 26.25
CA LEU A 601 1.68 12.28 26.37
C LEU A 601 1.25 12.10 27.83
N ALA A 602 -0.05 11.95 28.05
CA ALA A 602 -0.60 11.86 29.40
C ALA A 602 -0.70 10.42 29.91
N LEU A 603 -0.89 9.45 28.99
CA LEU A 603 -1.21 8.08 29.35
C LEU A 603 0.00 7.13 29.29
N PRO A 604 0.17 6.26 30.31
CA PRO A 604 1.17 5.20 30.28
C PRO A 604 0.91 4.23 29.13
N GLN A 605 2.00 3.82 28.49
CA GLN A 605 1.99 2.86 27.39
C GLN A 605 2.56 1.52 27.84
N PRO A 606 2.13 0.41 27.22
CA PRO A 606 2.71 -0.90 27.47
C PRO A 606 4.23 -0.91 27.25
N ARG A 607 4.92 -1.79 27.97
CA ARG A 607 6.35 -2.03 27.77
C ARG A 607 6.60 -2.52 26.34
N GLY A 608 7.63 -1.97 25.69
CA GLY A 608 7.97 -2.27 24.28
C GLY A 608 7.42 -1.27 23.26
N MET A 609 6.66 -0.25 23.71
CA MET A 609 6.31 0.90 22.87
C MET A 609 7.48 1.89 22.80
N ASP A 610 7.65 2.54 21.64
CA ASP A 610 8.69 3.55 21.41
C ASP A 610 8.39 4.91 22.07
N TYR A 611 7.26 5.03 22.76
CA TYR A 611 6.81 6.22 23.44
C TYR A 611 6.03 5.88 24.71
N ASN A 612 6.03 6.79 25.67
CA ASN A 612 5.37 6.64 26.96
C ASN A 612 4.83 7.97 27.52
N ALA A 613 4.15 7.91 28.67
CA ALA A 613 3.74 9.09 29.41
C ALA A 613 4.92 10.04 29.65
N GLY A 614 4.65 11.34 29.63
CA GLY A 614 5.66 12.38 29.83
C GLY A 614 6.50 12.70 28.59
N ASP A 615 6.47 11.89 27.53
CA ASP A 615 7.14 12.22 26.27
C ASP A 615 6.58 13.50 25.68
N LEU A 616 7.50 14.37 25.25
CA LEU A 616 7.17 15.60 24.53
C LEU A 616 7.22 15.30 23.05
N VAL A 617 6.10 15.50 22.37
CA VAL A 617 5.90 15.19 20.96
C VAL A 617 5.59 16.44 20.16
N VAL A 618 6.04 16.45 18.90
CA VAL A 618 5.58 17.41 17.90
C VAL A 618 4.39 16.79 17.17
N PHE A 619 3.33 17.56 16.98
CA PHE A 619 2.14 17.13 16.23
C PHE A 619 1.82 18.12 15.11
N ASP A 620 1.14 17.63 14.08
CA ASP A 620 0.58 18.47 13.01
C ASP A 620 -0.75 19.09 13.48
N PRO A 621 -0.87 20.42 13.59
CA PRO A 621 -2.07 21.10 14.06
C PRO A 621 -3.26 21.08 13.07
N GLN A 622 -3.20 20.25 12.02
CA GLN A 622 -4.36 19.90 11.20
C GLN A 622 -5.27 18.87 11.90
N LEU A 623 -6.55 19.22 12.09
CA LEU A 623 -7.54 18.31 12.68
C LEU A 623 -7.78 17.10 11.77
N LEU A 624 -7.69 15.90 12.34
CA LEU A 624 -7.99 14.66 11.63
C LEU A 624 -9.49 14.34 11.59
N GLU A 625 -10.23 14.84 12.57
CA GLU A 625 -11.69 14.70 12.64
C GLU A 625 -12.33 16.10 12.65
N PRO A 626 -13.41 16.34 11.87
CA PRO A 626 -14.11 17.61 11.92
C PRO A 626 -14.74 17.83 13.29
N MET A 627 -14.86 19.10 13.69
CA MET A 627 -15.54 19.44 14.94
C MET A 627 -17.02 19.04 14.85
N PRO A 628 -17.57 18.33 15.85
CA PRO A 628 -18.98 17.95 15.87
C PRO A 628 -19.90 19.16 15.75
N GLU A 629 -21.06 19.03 15.09
CA GLU A 629 -22.02 20.11 14.96
C GLU A 629 -22.89 20.30 16.21
N ASP A 630 -23.15 19.22 16.96
CA ASP A 630 -23.94 19.26 18.21
C ASP A 630 -23.15 19.92 19.35
N PRO A 631 -23.64 21.03 19.95
CA PRO A 631 -23.01 21.67 21.10
C PRO A 631 -22.77 20.75 22.31
N LYS A 632 -23.52 19.64 22.46
CA LYS A 632 -23.26 18.67 23.53
C LYS A 632 -22.08 17.75 23.22
N GLU A 633 -21.96 17.31 21.97
CA GLU A 633 -20.81 16.51 21.52
C GLU A 633 -19.53 17.34 21.53
N GLN A 634 -19.62 18.64 21.19
CA GLN A 634 -18.50 19.58 21.28
C GLN A 634 -17.92 19.70 22.69
N GLN A 635 -18.72 19.56 23.75
CA GLN A 635 -18.22 19.66 25.14
C GLN A 635 -17.28 18.52 25.54
N ASN A 636 -17.46 17.35 24.92
CA ASN A 636 -16.66 16.15 25.18
C ASN A 636 -15.66 15.86 24.05
N PHE A 637 -15.61 16.70 23.02
CA PHE A 637 -14.73 16.50 21.87
C PHE A 637 -13.28 16.76 22.25
N VAL A 638 -12.46 15.72 22.19
CA VAL A 638 -11.01 15.83 22.34
C VAL A 638 -10.38 15.80 20.94
N PRO A 639 -9.80 16.91 20.45
CA PRO A 639 -9.36 17.00 19.06
C PRO A 639 -8.21 16.04 18.74
N PRO A 640 -8.27 15.27 17.63
CA PRO A 640 -7.20 14.37 17.22
C PRO A 640 -6.24 15.02 16.21
N PHE A 641 -4.95 14.80 16.45
CA PHE A 641 -3.84 15.30 15.64
C PHE A 641 -2.82 14.20 15.36
N ALA A 642 -2.19 14.24 14.19
CA ALA A 642 -1.13 13.29 13.83
C ALA A 642 0.18 13.66 14.54
N ALA A 643 0.86 12.67 15.11
CA ALA A 643 2.23 12.86 15.58
C ALA A 643 3.18 13.03 14.40
N VAL A 644 4.10 13.99 14.52
CA VAL A 644 5.20 14.20 13.57
C VAL A 644 6.45 13.49 14.06
N ARG A 645 6.82 13.69 15.33
CA ARG A 645 7.96 13.03 15.98
C ARG A 645 7.92 13.13 17.50
N ILE A 646 8.70 12.28 18.17
CA ILE A 646 9.09 12.52 19.56
C ILE A 646 10.16 13.62 19.55
N LEU A 647 9.91 14.71 20.28
CA LEU A 647 10.84 15.83 20.43
C LEU A 647 11.85 15.53 21.53
N ARG A 648 11.36 15.09 22.70
CA ARG A 648 12.18 14.68 23.83
C ARG A 648 11.49 13.56 24.60
N PRO A 649 12.22 12.48 24.97
CA PRO A 649 11.66 11.46 25.85
C PRO A 649 11.44 12.03 27.24
N GLY A 650 10.31 11.69 27.86
CA GLY A 650 10.01 11.94 29.26
C GLY A 650 10.75 10.98 30.18
N GLY A 651 11.19 9.83 29.66
CA GLY A 651 11.97 8.84 30.39
C GLY A 651 11.15 8.00 31.37
N TYR A 652 9.83 8.03 31.28
CA TYR A 652 8.97 7.24 32.16
C TYR A 652 9.05 5.75 31.82
N THR A 653 9.05 4.92 32.85
CA THR A 653 8.94 3.46 32.72
C THR A 653 7.58 3.01 33.22
N SER A 654 6.91 2.12 32.49
CA SER A 654 5.58 1.64 32.85
C SER A 654 5.62 0.21 33.40
N TYR A 655 4.91 0.00 34.51
CA TYR A 655 4.72 -1.31 35.13
C TYR A 655 3.26 -1.72 35.06
N PHE A 656 3.04 -2.97 34.65
CA PHE A 656 1.72 -3.58 34.53
C PHE A 656 1.23 -4.05 35.89
N PHE A 657 -0.08 -3.87 36.15
CA PHE A 657 -0.78 -4.48 37.27
C PHE A 657 -2.09 -5.11 36.82
N ASP A 658 -2.49 -6.20 37.48
CA ASP A 658 -3.73 -6.93 37.22
C ASP A 658 -4.27 -7.59 38.50
N GLY A 659 -5.59 -7.74 38.63
CA GLY A 659 -6.22 -8.45 39.73
C GLY A 659 -7.71 -8.15 39.87
N ALA A 660 -8.28 -8.48 41.03
CA ALA A 660 -9.68 -8.17 41.31
C ALA A 660 -9.85 -6.67 41.61
N ALA A 661 -10.91 -6.06 41.07
CA ALA A 661 -11.21 -4.66 41.30
C ALA A 661 -11.51 -4.41 42.79
N PRO A 662 -10.90 -3.38 43.42
CA PRO A 662 -11.15 -3.06 44.82
C PRO A 662 -12.46 -2.27 44.98
N SER A 663 -12.76 -1.81 46.20
CA SER A 663 -13.89 -0.91 46.42
C SER A 663 -13.64 0.47 45.78
N GLU A 664 -14.70 1.23 45.49
CA GLU A 664 -14.56 2.59 44.94
C GLU A 664 -13.75 3.52 45.85
N GLU A 665 -13.84 3.34 47.17
CA GLU A 665 -13.10 4.13 48.17
C GLU A 665 -11.60 3.80 48.12
N ASP A 666 -11.24 2.52 48.11
CA ASP A 666 -9.84 2.06 48.00
C ASP A 666 -9.22 2.48 46.66
N TRP A 667 -10.00 2.41 45.56
CA TRP A 667 -9.54 2.83 44.24
C TRP A 667 -9.28 4.34 44.15
N ALA A 668 -10.13 5.15 44.78
CA ALA A 668 -9.97 6.59 44.84
C ALA A 668 -8.71 6.98 45.64
N GLU A 669 -8.48 6.36 46.80
CA GLU A 669 -7.27 6.57 47.61
C GLU A 669 -6.01 6.19 46.83
N PHE A 670 -6.01 5.02 46.17
CA PHE A 670 -4.90 4.56 45.34
C PHE A 670 -4.57 5.53 44.20
N THR A 671 -5.60 6.04 43.51
CA THR A 671 -5.43 7.01 42.43
C THR A 671 -4.87 8.34 42.94
N GLU A 672 -5.29 8.80 44.12
CA GLU A 672 -4.76 10.02 44.76
C GLU A 672 -3.28 9.87 45.12
N VAL A 673 -2.87 8.73 45.70
CA VAL A 673 -1.48 8.42 46.04
C VAL A 673 -0.55 8.45 44.83
N MET A 674 -1.00 7.90 43.69
CA MET A 674 -0.25 7.93 42.42
C MET A 674 -0.19 9.35 41.84
N ALA A 675 -1.30 10.10 41.89
CA ALA A 675 -1.36 11.47 41.40
C ALA A 675 -0.45 12.43 42.18
N GLU A 676 -0.42 12.33 43.51
CA GLU A 676 0.47 13.16 44.37
C GLU A 676 1.96 12.96 44.06
N ARG A 677 2.34 11.78 43.57
CA ARG A 677 3.70 11.43 43.15
C ARG A 677 3.98 11.75 41.69
N GLY A 678 2.97 12.20 40.94
CA GLY A 678 3.09 12.43 39.51
C GLY A 678 3.38 11.14 38.73
N TRP A 679 2.77 10.03 39.14
CA TRP A 679 2.86 8.73 38.47
C TRP A 679 1.56 8.48 37.70
N PRO A 680 1.49 8.82 36.39
CA PRO A 680 0.28 8.67 35.61
C PRO A 680 -0.12 7.20 35.54
N MET A 681 -1.39 6.94 35.80
CA MET A 681 -1.96 5.59 35.74
C MET A 681 -3.10 5.57 34.72
N TRP A 682 -3.21 4.45 34.00
CA TRP A 682 -4.36 4.20 33.14
C TRP A 682 -4.83 2.75 33.25
N VAL A 683 -6.13 2.61 33.37
CA VAL A 683 -6.84 1.33 33.43
C VAL A 683 -7.45 1.04 32.06
N TYR A 684 -7.25 -0.19 31.59
CA TYR A 684 -7.71 -0.65 30.29
C TYR A 684 -8.87 -1.64 30.38
N SER A 685 -9.14 -2.19 31.57
CA SER A 685 -10.29 -3.06 31.83
C SER A 685 -11.62 -2.29 31.77
N ASP A 686 -12.64 -2.91 31.17
CA ASP A 686 -14.02 -2.43 31.17
C ASP A 686 -14.88 -3.18 32.21
N GLU A 687 -16.19 -2.90 32.25
CA GLU A 687 -17.13 -3.56 33.17
C GLU A 687 -17.27 -5.09 32.93
N ASN A 688 -16.78 -5.60 31.80
CA ASN A 688 -16.87 -7.00 31.42
C ASN A 688 -15.62 -7.80 31.82
N TYR A 689 -14.53 -7.13 32.17
CA TYR A 689 -13.33 -7.80 32.64
C TYR A 689 -13.57 -8.39 34.04
N ALA A 690 -13.30 -9.68 34.18
CA ALA A 690 -13.55 -10.41 35.42
C ALA A 690 -12.45 -11.43 35.69
N VAL A 691 -12.13 -11.60 36.97
CA VAL A 691 -11.14 -12.55 37.47
C VAL A 691 -11.81 -13.63 38.31
N THR A 692 -11.11 -14.73 38.58
CA THR A 692 -11.67 -15.87 39.32
C THR A 692 -11.37 -15.75 40.81
N HIS A 693 -12.37 -15.85 41.67
CA HIS A 693 -12.15 -15.92 43.11
C HIS A 693 -11.42 -17.24 43.47
N PRO A 694 -10.28 -17.20 44.17
CA PRO A 694 -9.39 -18.36 44.32
C PRO A 694 -9.99 -19.52 45.14
N THR A 695 -10.86 -19.20 46.12
CA THR A 695 -11.52 -20.21 46.97
C THR A 695 -12.90 -20.64 46.49
N SER A 696 -13.76 -19.72 46.06
CA SER A 696 -15.15 -20.02 45.66
C SER A 696 -15.30 -20.35 44.18
N GLY A 697 -14.35 -19.94 43.33
CA GLY A 697 -14.46 -20.04 41.87
C GLY A 697 -15.49 -19.08 41.26
N GLU A 698 -16.02 -18.15 42.05
CA GLU A 698 -16.97 -17.13 41.59
C GLU A 698 -16.24 -16.09 40.73
N SER A 699 -16.96 -15.50 39.76
CA SER A 699 -16.45 -14.41 38.94
C SER A 699 -16.52 -13.09 39.73
N LEU A 700 -15.38 -12.40 39.82
CA LEU A 700 -15.25 -11.08 40.44
C LEU A 700 -14.96 -10.04 39.35
N PRO A 701 -15.44 -8.79 39.47
CA PRO A 701 -14.96 -7.71 38.61
C PRO A 701 -13.44 -7.60 38.69
N GLY A 702 -12.78 -7.50 37.54
CA GLY A 702 -11.33 -7.39 37.42
C GLY A 702 -10.89 -5.96 37.17
N VAL A 703 -9.62 -5.68 37.41
CA VAL A 703 -8.96 -4.43 36.99
C VAL A 703 -7.56 -4.73 36.48
N PHE A 704 -7.20 -4.17 35.32
CA PHE A 704 -5.82 -4.18 34.85
C PHE A 704 -5.42 -2.85 34.22
N GLY A 705 -4.15 -2.51 34.36
CA GLY A 705 -3.64 -1.22 33.92
C GLY A 705 -2.13 -1.11 33.99
N TRP A 706 -1.67 0.12 33.75
CA TRP A 706 -0.27 0.48 33.80
C TRP A 706 -0.07 1.71 34.68
N VAL A 707 1.01 1.72 35.45
CA VAL A 707 1.51 2.90 36.16
C VAL A 707 2.82 3.33 35.51
N ALA A 708 2.93 4.58 35.07
CA ALA A 708 4.16 5.16 34.57
C ALA A 708 4.89 5.89 35.71
N VAL A 709 6.16 5.57 35.89
CA VAL A 709 7.02 6.20 36.91
C VAL A 709 8.16 6.98 36.26
N PRO A 710 8.52 8.17 36.80
CA PRO A 710 9.65 8.97 36.34
C PRO A 710 11.00 8.23 36.39
N PRO A 711 12.00 8.66 35.60
CA PRO A 711 13.32 8.00 35.52
C PRO A 711 14.16 8.07 36.81
N ASP A 712 13.82 8.94 37.75
CA ASP A 712 14.49 9.07 39.05
C ASP A 712 13.94 8.12 40.13
N VAL A 713 12.89 7.35 39.82
CA VAL A 713 12.29 6.35 40.71
C VAL A 713 12.84 4.97 40.41
N SER A 714 13.35 4.28 41.43
CA SER A 714 13.83 2.91 41.28
C SER A 714 12.68 1.89 41.26
N PRO A 715 12.80 0.77 40.52
CA PRO A 715 11.77 -0.28 40.51
C PRO A 715 11.42 -0.80 41.92
N SER A 716 12.39 -0.87 42.83
CA SER A 716 12.17 -1.27 44.23
C SER A 716 11.30 -0.28 45.02
N GLU A 717 11.38 1.02 44.72
CA GLU A 717 10.48 2.02 45.31
C GLU A 717 9.06 1.91 44.77
N VAL A 718 8.91 1.49 43.51
CA VAL A 718 7.60 1.22 42.91
C VAL A 718 6.93 0.04 43.61
N ASP A 719 7.65 -1.08 43.74
CA ASP A 719 7.15 -2.28 44.42
C ASP A 719 6.73 -1.99 45.86
N ALA A 720 7.59 -1.31 46.63
CA ALA A 720 7.28 -0.92 48.01
C ALA A 720 6.04 -0.01 48.11
N LEU A 721 5.86 0.91 47.16
CA LEU A 721 4.68 1.78 47.15
C LEU A 721 3.41 1.03 46.76
N LEU A 722 3.46 0.18 45.73
CA LEU A 722 2.30 -0.60 45.30
C LEU A 722 1.87 -1.58 46.40
N ASP A 723 2.83 -2.19 47.11
CA ASP A 723 2.53 -3.07 48.24
C ASP A 723 1.88 -2.30 49.41
N ASP A 724 2.45 -1.15 49.82
CA ASP A 724 1.90 -0.31 50.90
C ASP A 724 0.49 0.22 50.54
N ALA A 725 0.30 0.69 49.31
CA ALA A 725 -0.96 1.27 48.86
C ALA A 725 -2.08 0.23 48.66
N THR A 726 -1.72 -1.06 48.52
CA THR A 726 -2.69 -2.15 48.32
C THR A 726 -2.76 -3.14 49.48
N GLU A 727 -2.01 -2.93 50.58
CA GLU A 727 -1.88 -3.86 51.71
C GLU A 727 -3.23 -4.26 52.32
N ARG A 728 -4.19 -3.32 52.35
CA ARG A 728 -5.50 -3.51 53.00
C ARG A 728 -6.57 -4.07 52.08
N TRP A 729 -6.25 -4.29 50.81
CA TRP A 729 -7.24 -4.72 49.84
C TRP A 729 -7.66 -6.17 50.12
N VAL A 730 -8.96 -6.44 49.94
CA VAL A 730 -9.52 -7.77 50.17
C VAL A 730 -8.94 -8.80 49.18
N HIS A 731 -8.68 -8.36 47.95
CA HIS A 731 -8.03 -9.14 46.91
C HIS A 731 -6.77 -8.40 46.44
N PRO A 732 -5.61 -9.10 46.32
CA PRO A 732 -4.36 -8.46 45.92
C PRO A 732 -4.30 -8.22 44.41
N LEU A 733 -3.55 -7.19 44.01
CA LEU A 733 -3.07 -7.06 42.63
C LEU A 733 -1.76 -7.84 42.44
N ALA A 734 -1.43 -8.12 41.19
CA ALA A 734 -0.15 -8.67 40.76
C ALA A 734 0.56 -7.75 39.76
N TRP A 735 1.85 -7.52 39.99
CA TRP A 735 2.78 -6.82 39.09
C TRP A 735 4.01 -7.71 38.83
N LEU A 736 3.75 -8.91 38.32
CA LEU A 736 4.75 -10.00 38.25
C LEU A 736 6.06 -9.60 37.52
N ASP A 737 5.96 -8.83 36.44
CA ASP A 737 7.15 -8.40 35.69
C ASP A 737 8.04 -7.44 36.50
N LEU A 738 7.43 -6.55 37.29
CA LEU A 738 8.17 -5.69 38.22
C LEU A 738 8.85 -6.53 39.30
N ALA A 739 8.15 -7.49 39.90
CA ALA A 739 8.69 -8.40 40.91
C ALA A 739 9.89 -9.23 40.39
N ARG A 740 9.80 -9.70 39.13
CA ARG A 740 10.90 -10.39 38.44
C ARG A 740 12.10 -9.49 38.16
N GLU A 741 11.86 -8.21 37.83
CA GLU A 741 12.91 -7.24 37.55
C GLU A 741 13.77 -6.93 38.78
N ILE A 742 13.15 -6.87 39.96
CA ILE A 742 13.85 -6.57 41.23
C ILE A 742 14.26 -7.81 42.03
N ASP A 743 13.86 -9.01 41.61
CA ASP A 743 14.09 -10.28 42.32
C ASP A 743 13.49 -10.28 43.75
N VAL A 744 12.26 -9.75 43.90
CA VAL A 744 11.54 -9.65 45.18
C VAL A 744 10.16 -10.29 45.05
N GLU A 745 9.79 -11.15 46.01
CA GLU A 745 8.47 -11.78 46.13
C GLU A 745 7.86 -12.40 44.85
N ILE A 746 8.69 -12.86 43.90
CA ILE A 746 8.24 -13.45 42.63
C ILE A 746 7.19 -14.56 42.86
N GLU A 747 7.46 -15.48 43.81
CA GLU A 747 6.56 -16.59 44.13
C GLU A 747 5.17 -16.12 44.62
N ARG A 748 5.09 -14.95 45.28
CA ARG A 748 3.81 -14.36 45.71
C ARG A 748 2.98 -13.96 44.49
N HIS A 749 3.59 -13.25 43.54
CA HIS A 749 2.91 -12.77 42.34
C HIS A 749 2.54 -13.91 41.39
N GLU A 750 3.41 -14.92 41.22
CA GLU A 750 3.08 -16.11 40.41
C GLU A 750 1.90 -16.88 40.99
N ARG A 751 1.80 -16.95 42.31
CA ARG A 751 0.65 -17.54 43.00
C ARG A 751 -0.63 -16.73 42.76
N ILE A 752 -0.57 -15.40 42.85
CA ILE A 752 -1.74 -14.54 42.60
C ILE A 752 -2.25 -14.72 41.16
N VAL A 753 -1.36 -14.64 40.17
CA VAL A 753 -1.69 -14.87 38.75
C VAL A 753 -2.38 -16.21 38.55
N LYS A 754 -1.82 -17.29 39.13
CA LYS A 754 -2.38 -18.64 39.01
C LYS A 754 -3.72 -18.81 39.72
N GLU A 755 -3.86 -18.28 40.93
CA GLU A 755 -5.04 -18.49 41.77
C GLU A 755 -6.25 -17.65 41.29
N TYR A 756 -6.00 -16.47 40.72
CA TYR A 756 -7.03 -15.59 40.19
C TYR A 756 -7.30 -15.77 38.69
N GLY A 757 -6.45 -16.53 37.97
CA GLY A 757 -6.62 -16.82 36.55
C GLY A 757 -6.31 -15.62 35.65
N LEU A 758 -5.24 -14.87 36.00
CA LEU A 758 -4.76 -13.69 35.29
C LEU A 758 -3.87 -14.05 34.10
#